data_AF-V5BRF0-F1
#
_entry.id   AF-V5BRF0-F1
#
_cell.length_a   1.000
_cell.length_b   1.000
_cell.length_c   1.000
_cell.angle_alpha   90.00
_cell.angle_beta   90.00
_cell.angle_gamma   90.00
#
_symmetry.space_group_name_H-M   'P 1'
#
loop_
_entity.id
_entity.type
_entity.pdbx_description
1 polymer ?
#
loop_
_entity_poly.entity_id
_entity_poly.type
_entity_poly.pdbx_seq_one_letter_code
_entity_poly.pdbx_strand_id
1 'polypeptide(L)'
;MNVSMMPPELSQKKDRRQQKYHHINLQLAALGQPTCEMDDDRQYLDIANGLLKKYSQQQRLLAQYRCPADQRIEDFLNRYLLDNGINQTIRIPGQTFVLEQKGLARELSLPFHGDKFHSGYIDSYRIQQGVLHNPQNDKRTTKGVFHIAAGGLPVPADKAEVPVTAYAAILSSALSPPDDLLNLPFTVNQAQPAKLWVSLLQRPIVRPALSAEIPARTMEVRFFTPGGLVANLDFVESIFGNAGDPFLPENDSALDIDHWTGHTGCIILAPHLVHCNKKALGLPHFDDATPRQRKDGMCWQREDELYNDGKPFKLVCRDMQGIIVTLIADNYFGYSKKEIKSQISYATNLFGDCEEEHAGGALAFPRVVLGDVHIPSASQAAPKPTFEQASRLLNGVMERKDSGYGVDKRHPDIVFVPADAQINIQEQQISWLQDNHQQSLKLLINHTYIYPNGFRVHMERHPHAPSWRLVGTYPEGTFCHKPSTVSGGGKSEISKSIAGAVISGDFFVEDFNRDMDFVGKIFDHDYANRFRDPKLHGSDQRSLLSSKRTLGSVIKLLTPSTTDYSDAYNQWLEEIPQHILGLALMIKRFYKKEWGLNWRQHFSVDLINGKPGNELKFHGRKLRASYLRVGFDENGAWRVFKLRQDFIASEKLQMEDDITVSTVVPTRSLTGLNPDYHNPSVKLVNNCEESFFQRPDDAVHRGTDLQTELDFSGKGNFISNFQPLNTQDAKELLEDVVYFEEFSEPMQNVIREAARAKNGAYFVSSAHPRLVDGKPSQNVRYLQVRPDILDPKMRYVAELSTRLARGLRHDQPVYFPVNSVLTGRRNNPIDHAAGIRPLAIYNPIHYQELPELFMDMICSLTGKSPSTTGAGSEGALTKGPFNALSATADLNTALVSFILCGYDGYSTAAGYIGSLRRIDHDISLLIPEIWSRLPADQRCPKFMIENGQLEKLDDFEYQGKTVYASRLGYRITERFVHTVFGKVFNYPTAVFDEAMLKPETQDMDSYVDGINNVYEAQQRVAYQYFEDGSIEDACPPLKALLHIMAHGEYEGKAIDDPTLRHLFTRGYLLQSDWYQERLTIKQQRDCELWQRHKDHLGHCLSDKDRYDSASYQALTTKLEKTEQMLAKISSPDYLSSLQGTLGADWVHR
;
A
#
# COMPACT_ATOMS: atom_id res chain seq x y z
N MET A 1 37.13 44.27 -0.85
CA MET A 1 37.36 42.95 -0.22
C MET A 1 36.59 42.90 1.08
N ASN A 2 35.51 42.12 1.15
CA ASN A 2 35.16 41.29 2.29
C ASN A 2 34.03 40.36 1.86
N VAL A 3 34.51 39.26 1.29
CA VAL A 3 33.99 37.89 1.20
C VAL A 3 32.54 37.69 1.66
N SER A 4 31.71 37.42 0.67
CA SER A 4 30.42 36.75 0.76
C SER A 4 30.55 35.44 1.53
N MET A 5 30.06 35.38 2.77
CA MET A 5 29.81 34.11 3.45
C MET A 5 28.50 33.52 2.92
N MET A 6 28.59 32.41 2.18
CA MET A 6 27.41 31.60 1.88
C MET A 6 26.85 30.99 3.19
N PRO A 7 25.53 30.75 3.30
CA PRO A 7 24.94 30.11 4.48
C PRO A 7 25.52 28.71 4.76
N PRO A 8 25.65 28.29 6.03
CA PRO A 8 26.29 27.02 6.42
C PRO A 8 25.73 25.76 5.74
N GLU A 9 24.41 25.70 5.50
CA GLU A 9 23.76 24.54 4.86
C GLU A 9 24.08 24.40 3.35
N LEU A 10 24.28 25.53 2.64
CA LEU A 10 24.63 25.54 1.23
C LEU A 10 26.11 25.17 1.00
N SER A 11 26.99 25.51 1.94
CA SER A 11 28.39 25.08 1.97
C SER A 11 28.47 23.56 2.18
N GLN A 12 27.84 23.04 3.23
CA GLN A 12 27.86 21.60 3.54
C GLN A 12 27.29 20.71 2.42
N LYS A 13 26.28 21.16 1.68
CA LYS A 13 25.72 20.42 0.53
C LYS A 13 26.64 20.43 -0.69
N LYS A 14 27.31 21.56 -0.98
CA LYS A 14 28.32 21.65 -2.05
C LYS A 14 29.49 20.72 -1.74
N ASP A 15 29.95 20.73 -0.49
CA ASP A 15 31.06 19.88 -0.03
C ASP A 15 30.72 18.38 -0.18
N ARG A 16 29.49 17.96 0.18
CA ARG A 16 29.05 16.55 0.02
C ARG A 16 28.91 16.10 -1.43
N ARG A 17 28.45 16.97 -2.34
CA ARG A 17 28.33 16.61 -3.77
C ARG A 17 29.69 16.54 -4.45
N GLN A 18 30.61 17.45 -4.10
CA GLN A 18 32.01 17.37 -4.56
C GLN A 18 32.68 16.09 -4.06
N GLN A 19 32.46 15.69 -2.80
CA GLN A 19 32.94 14.40 -2.29
C GLN A 19 32.44 13.21 -3.12
N LYS A 20 31.15 13.20 -3.51
CA LYS A 20 30.59 12.17 -4.40
C LYS A 20 31.27 12.17 -5.77
N TYR A 21 31.58 13.33 -6.33
CA TYR A 21 32.28 13.41 -7.61
C TYR A 21 33.71 12.88 -7.54
N HIS A 22 34.47 13.22 -6.47
CA HIS A 22 35.79 12.61 -6.25
C HIS A 22 35.67 11.09 -6.14
N HIS A 23 34.68 10.59 -5.40
CA HIS A 23 34.44 9.16 -5.25
C HIS A 23 34.14 8.48 -6.60
N ILE A 24 33.26 9.06 -7.41
CA ILE A 24 32.96 8.57 -8.77
C ILE A 24 34.23 8.54 -9.64
N ASN A 25 35.01 9.63 -9.66
CA ASN A 25 36.25 9.70 -10.44
C ASN A 25 37.28 8.64 -9.97
N LEU A 26 37.41 8.40 -8.66
CA LEU A 26 38.30 7.37 -8.13
C LEU A 26 37.89 5.96 -8.59
N GLN A 27 36.59 5.65 -8.55
CA GLN A 27 36.08 4.35 -9.01
C GLN A 27 36.23 4.19 -10.53
N LEU A 28 35.95 5.24 -11.32
CA LEU A 28 36.21 5.24 -12.77
C LEU A 28 37.68 4.99 -13.07
N ALA A 29 38.59 5.70 -12.40
CA ALA A 29 40.03 5.51 -12.55
C ALA A 29 40.48 4.09 -12.17
N ALA A 30 39.92 3.52 -11.10
CA ALA A 30 40.20 2.14 -10.67
C ALA A 30 39.77 1.11 -11.73
N LEU A 31 38.64 1.35 -12.40
CA LEU A 31 38.15 0.55 -13.53
C LEU A 31 38.91 0.83 -14.84
N GLY A 32 39.86 1.77 -14.85
CA GLY A 32 40.58 2.19 -16.06
C GLY A 32 39.72 2.94 -17.06
N GLN A 33 38.63 3.57 -16.59
CA GLN A 33 37.67 4.35 -17.36
C GLN A 33 38.02 5.86 -17.30
N PRO A 34 37.61 6.65 -18.30
CA PRO A 34 37.89 8.09 -18.33
C PRO A 34 37.22 8.83 -17.17
N THR A 35 37.97 9.72 -16.51
CA THR A 35 37.51 10.57 -15.42
C THR A 35 37.16 11.98 -15.91
N CYS A 36 36.39 12.74 -15.11
CA CYS A 36 36.10 14.14 -15.41
C CYS A 36 37.11 15.07 -14.69
N GLU A 37 37.58 16.13 -15.36
CA GLU A 37 38.47 17.13 -14.72
C GLU A 37 37.73 17.92 -13.63
N MET A 38 38.30 18.00 -12.41
CA MET A 38 37.81 18.88 -11.34
C MET A 38 38.85 19.94 -10.95
N ASP A 39 38.39 21.09 -10.46
CA ASP A 39 39.23 22.28 -10.19
C ASP A 39 40.39 22.02 -9.21
N ASP A 40 40.23 21.09 -8.25
CA ASP A 40 41.25 20.70 -7.25
C ASP A 40 41.93 19.33 -7.55
N ASP A 41 41.59 18.66 -8.66
CA ASP A 41 41.87 17.21 -8.83
C ASP A 41 43.28 16.87 -9.33
N ARG A 42 43.98 17.78 -10.04
CA ARG A 42 45.26 17.43 -10.66
C ARG A 42 46.29 16.96 -9.62
N GLN A 43 46.35 17.58 -8.45
CA GLN A 43 47.28 17.16 -7.40
C GLN A 43 46.86 15.85 -6.70
N TYR A 44 45.58 15.66 -6.39
CA TYR A 44 45.11 14.51 -5.62
C TYR A 44 45.10 13.21 -6.45
N LEU A 45 44.57 13.25 -7.68
CA LEU A 45 44.59 12.11 -8.58
C LEU A 45 45.99 11.77 -9.05
N ASP A 46 46.89 12.75 -9.26
CA ASP A 46 48.30 12.46 -9.59
C ASP A 46 49.04 11.75 -8.45
N ILE A 47 48.78 12.12 -7.19
CA ILE A 47 49.32 11.44 -6.01
C ILE A 47 48.77 10.00 -5.90
N ALA A 48 47.47 9.81 -6.14
CA ALA A 48 46.83 8.48 -6.09
C ALA A 48 47.06 7.63 -7.36
N ASN A 49 47.53 8.22 -8.46
CA ASN A 49 47.61 7.59 -9.79
C ASN A 49 48.41 6.29 -9.77
N GLY A 50 49.54 6.27 -9.06
CA GLY A 50 50.38 5.07 -8.93
C GLY A 50 49.66 3.93 -8.21
N LEU A 51 48.89 4.25 -7.15
CA LEU A 51 48.10 3.28 -6.39
C LEU A 51 46.91 2.77 -7.22
N LEU A 52 46.18 3.66 -7.89
CA LEU A 52 45.02 3.31 -8.73
C LEU A 52 45.44 2.48 -9.94
N LYS A 53 46.56 2.80 -10.60
CA LYS A 53 47.11 1.98 -11.69
C LYS A 53 47.53 0.60 -11.19
N LYS A 54 48.18 0.51 -10.03
CA LYS A 54 48.51 -0.79 -9.41
C LYS A 54 47.25 -1.59 -9.08
N TYR A 55 46.25 -0.94 -8.48
CA TYR A 55 44.96 -1.56 -8.17
C TYR A 55 44.25 -2.07 -9.42
N SER A 56 44.22 -1.27 -10.49
CA SER A 56 43.67 -1.66 -11.79
C SER A 56 44.38 -2.87 -12.39
N GLN A 57 45.72 -2.95 -12.31
CA GLN A 57 46.46 -4.16 -12.73
C GLN A 57 46.15 -5.37 -11.86
N GLN A 58 46.00 -5.20 -10.55
CA GLN A 58 45.61 -6.28 -9.63
C GLN A 58 44.19 -6.77 -9.93
N GLN A 59 43.24 -5.87 -10.22
CA GLN A 59 41.89 -6.25 -10.64
C GLN A 59 41.87 -7.05 -11.94
N ARG A 60 42.76 -6.75 -12.90
CA ARG A 60 42.89 -7.54 -14.13
C ARG A 60 43.32 -8.99 -13.85
N LEU A 61 44.19 -9.19 -12.86
CA LEU A 61 44.58 -10.55 -12.42
C LEU A 61 43.41 -11.29 -11.73
N LEU A 62 42.52 -10.54 -11.09
CA LEU A 62 41.32 -11.05 -10.42
C LEU A 62 40.06 -11.00 -11.30
N ALA A 63 40.17 -10.75 -12.62
CA ALA A 63 39.02 -10.51 -13.50
C ALA A 63 38.04 -11.72 -13.61
N GLN A 64 38.50 -12.91 -13.23
CA GLN A 64 37.68 -14.12 -13.18
C GLN A 64 36.94 -14.28 -11.85
N TYR A 65 37.37 -13.59 -10.79
CA TYR A 65 36.67 -13.63 -9.51
C TYR A 65 35.30 -12.97 -9.65
N ARG A 66 34.30 -13.54 -8.97
CA ARG A 66 32.95 -13.01 -8.87
C ARG A 66 32.65 -12.80 -7.40
N CYS A 67 31.86 -11.76 -7.10
CA CYS A 67 31.30 -11.66 -5.77
C CYS A 67 30.37 -12.88 -5.52
N PRO A 68 30.14 -13.29 -4.26
CA PRO A 68 29.39 -14.51 -3.96
C PRO A 68 28.00 -14.55 -4.60
N ALA A 69 27.29 -13.42 -4.64
CA ALA A 69 25.98 -13.32 -5.29
C ALA A 69 26.05 -13.56 -6.80
N ASP A 70 27.03 -12.94 -7.47
CA ASP A 70 27.26 -13.10 -8.91
C ASP A 70 27.68 -14.53 -9.27
N GLN A 71 28.47 -15.18 -8.41
CA GLN A 71 28.86 -16.58 -8.57
C GLN A 71 27.64 -17.51 -8.51
N ARG A 72 26.75 -17.33 -7.53
CA ARG A 72 25.49 -18.10 -7.41
C ARG A 72 24.64 -17.98 -8.69
N ILE A 73 24.58 -16.79 -9.28
CA ILE A 73 23.85 -16.51 -10.52
C ILE A 73 24.51 -17.18 -11.73
N GLU A 74 25.83 -17.03 -11.90
CA GLU A 74 26.56 -17.68 -13.00
C GLU A 74 26.48 -19.20 -12.93
N ASP A 75 26.63 -19.79 -11.74
CA ASP A 75 26.56 -21.25 -11.55
C ASP A 75 25.17 -21.78 -11.91
N PHE A 76 24.11 -21.09 -11.49
CA PHE A 76 22.74 -21.42 -11.87
C PHE A 76 22.54 -21.38 -13.38
N LEU A 77 22.90 -20.27 -14.05
CA LEU A 77 22.69 -20.11 -15.49
C LEU A 77 23.43 -21.19 -16.29
N ASN A 78 24.68 -21.46 -15.94
CA ASN A 78 25.50 -22.45 -16.64
C ASN A 78 24.99 -23.88 -16.42
N ARG A 79 24.59 -24.22 -15.19
CA ARG A 79 23.97 -25.52 -14.89
C ARG A 79 22.65 -25.69 -15.62
N TYR A 80 21.75 -24.70 -15.52
CA TYR A 80 20.44 -24.74 -16.16
C TYR A 80 20.54 -24.95 -17.68
N LEU A 81 21.47 -24.27 -18.35
CA LEU A 81 21.71 -24.45 -19.79
C LEU A 81 22.25 -25.85 -20.10
N LEU A 82 23.21 -26.34 -19.31
CA LEU A 82 23.79 -27.66 -19.49
C LEU A 82 22.76 -28.78 -19.29
N ASP A 83 21.96 -28.70 -18.22
CA ASP A 83 20.90 -29.67 -17.90
C ASP A 83 19.82 -29.73 -18.99
N ASN A 84 19.63 -28.63 -19.72
CA ASN A 84 18.72 -28.53 -20.86
C ASN A 84 19.42 -28.73 -22.23
N GLY A 85 20.63 -29.31 -22.24
CA GLY A 85 21.31 -29.72 -23.47
C GLY A 85 21.96 -28.58 -24.27
N ILE A 86 22.09 -27.38 -23.71
CA ILE A 86 22.76 -26.24 -24.34
C ILE A 86 24.20 -26.17 -23.85
N ASN A 87 25.15 -26.57 -24.70
CA ASN A 87 26.58 -26.49 -24.41
C ASN A 87 27.12 -25.06 -24.64
N GLN A 88 26.69 -24.12 -23.81
CA GLN A 88 27.15 -22.74 -23.82
C GLN A 88 27.46 -22.28 -22.39
N THR A 89 28.60 -21.63 -22.22
CA THR A 89 28.96 -20.98 -20.95
C THR A 89 28.63 -19.50 -21.00
N ILE A 90 27.85 -19.03 -20.02
CA ILE A 90 27.50 -17.64 -19.80
C ILE A 90 28.36 -17.05 -18.69
N ARG A 91 28.80 -15.82 -18.91
CA ARG A 91 29.47 -14.98 -17.92
C ARG A 91 28.69 -13.68 -17.80
N ILE A 92 28.26 -13.34 -16.60
CA ILE A 92 27.63 -12.03 -16.35
C ILE A 92 28.73 -10.96 -16.25
N PRO A 93 28.39 -9.66 -16.33
CA PRO A 93 29.40 -8.61 -16.34
C PRO A 93 30.23 -8.61 -15.04
N GLY A 94 31.51 -8.98 -15.15
CA GLY A 94 32.40 -9.14 -13.99
C GLY A 94 33.10 -7.87 -13.53
N GLN A 95 33.31 -6.91 -14.43
CA GLN A 95 33.86 -5.58 -14.12
C GLN A 95 32.77 -4.53 -14.34
N THR A 96 32.14 -4.12 -13.24
CA THR A 96 31.05 -3.12 -13.25
C THR A 96 31.43 -1.95 -12.36
N PHE A 97 30.85 -0.78 -12.62
CA PHE A 97 30.79 0.29 -11.64
C PHE A 97 29.79 -0.13 -10.55
N VAL A 98 30.32 -0.53 -9.40
CA VAL A 98 29.51 -0.96 -8.26
C VAL A 98 28.99 0.27 -7.51
N LEU A 99 27.67 0.35 -7.35
CA LEU A 99 27.04 1.37 -6.54
C LEU A 99 27.11 0.97 -5.06
N GLU A 100 28.24 1.25 -4.42
CA GLU A 100 28.48 0.89 -3.01
C GLU A 100 27.82 1.83 -1.99
N GLN A 101 27.34 3.00 -2.42
CA GLN A 101 26.76 4.02 -1.54
C GLN A 101 25.53 4.72 -2.13
N LYS A 102 24.56 5.03 -1.27
CA LYS A 102 23.29 5.68 -1.65
C LYS A 102 23.51 7.03 -2.34
N GLY A 103 22.91 7.17 -3.52
CA GLY A 103 22.87 8.41 -4.28
C GLY A 103 24.12 8.70 -5.11
N LEU A 104 25.00 7.72 -5.35
CA LEU A 104 25.97 7.78 -6.44
C LEU A 104 25.26 7.65 -7.80
N ALA A 105 24.30 6.73 -7.90
CA ALA A 105 23.51 6.48 -9.12
C ALA A 105 22.84 7.77 -9.65
N ARG A 106 22.31 8.58 -8.73
CA ARG A 106 21.70 9.88 -9.08
C ARG A 106 22.67 10.85 -9.74
N GLU A 107 23.88 10.96 -9.21
CA GLU A 107 24.90 11.84 -9.79
C GLU A 107 25.44 11.26 -11.11
N LEU A 108 25.52 9.94 -11.23
CA LEU A 108 25.90 9.26 -12.47
C LEU A 108 24.89 9.42 -13.62
N SER A 109 23.62 9.70 -13.28
CA SER A 109 22.49 9.81 -14.22
C SER A 109 22.48 11.10 -15.04
N LEU A 110 23.39 12.04 -14.77
CA LEU A 110 23.51 13.33 -15.43
C LEU A 110 24.98 13.64 -15.71
N PRO A 111 25.30 14.50 -16.71
CA PRO A 111 26.67 14.82 -17.05
C PRO A 111 27.35 15.58 -15.91
N PHE A 112 28.66 15.39 -15.77
CA PHE A 112 29.47 16.18 -14.86
C PHE A 112 29.30 17.69 -15.15
N HIS A 113 28.88 18.45 -14.13
CA HIS A 113 28.46 19.86 -14.21
C HIS A 113 27.33 20.19 -15.22
N GLY A 114 26.65 19.18 -15.77
CA GLY A 114 25.51 19.35 -16.66
C GLY A 114 24.17 19.14 -15.96
N ASP A 115 23.15 19.85 -16.44
CA ASP A 115 21.77 19.75 -15.94
C ASP A 115 20.83 19.03 -16.92
N LYS A 116 21.35 18.51 -18.04
CA LYS A 116 20.57 17.76 -19.03
C LYS A 116 21.38 16.64 -19.67
N PHE A 117 20.73 15.53 -19.99
CA PHE A 117 21.25 14.41 -20.77
C PHE A 117 20.18 13.89 -21.71
N HIS A 118 20.58 13.53 -22.93
CA HIS A 118 19.71 13.01 -23.98
C HIS A 118 20.35 11.77 -24.60
N SER A 119 19.52 10.77 -24.90
CA SER A 119 19.90 9.54 -25.59
C SER A 119 18.69 8.98 -26.35
N GLY A 120 18.88 7.91 -27.14
CA GLY A 120 17.77 7.20 -27.76
C GLY A 120 16.82 6.52 -26.76
N TYR A 121 17.22 6.40 -25.50
CA TYR A 121 16.50 5.62 -24.48
C TYR A 121 15.87 6.50 -23.38
N ILE A 122 16.47 7.63 -23.04
CA ILE A 122 16.04 8.47 -21.92
C ILE A 122 16.49 9.93 -22.05
N ASP A 123 15.60 10.82 -21.64
CA ASP A 123 15.85 12.24 -21.36
C ASP A 123 15.93 12.47 -19.85
N SER A 124 17.02 13.06 -19.38
CA SER A 124 17.25 13.31 -17.95
C SER A 124 17.56 14.78 -17.71
N TYR A 125 17.00 15.35 -16.64
CA TYR A 125 17.20 16.75 -16.25
C TYR A 125 17.47 16.86 -14.76
N ARG A 126 18.41 17.74 -14.41
CA ARG A 126 18.50 18.26 -13.04
C ARG A 126 17.47 19.35 -12.88
N ILE A 127 16.55 19.15 -11.95
CA ILE A 127 15.50 20.11 -11.66
C ILE A 127 15.70 20.68 -10.25
N GLN A 128 15.12 21.85 -9.98
CA GLN A 128 15.16 22.49 -8.67
C GLN A 128 14.67 21.56 -7.54
N GLN A 129 13.77 20.63 -7.86
CA GLN A 129 13.13 19.73 -6.90
C GLN A 129 13.85 18.39 -6.76
N GLY A 130 14.88 18.10 -7.58
CA GLY A 130 15.57 16.82 -7.63
C GLY A 130 16.02 16.44 -9.04
N VAL A 131 15.54 15.30 -9.55
CA VAL A 131 15.82 14.81 -10.90
C VAL A 131 14.52 14.46 -11.64
N LEU A 132 14.50 14.75 -12.93
CA LEU A 132 13.43 14.38 -13.85
C LEU A 132 13.99 13.42 -14.89
N HIS A 133 13.31 12.29 -15.09
CA HIS A 133 13.67 11.27 -16.05
C HIS A 133 12.48 10.88 -16.93
N ASN A 134 12.60 11.11 -18.23
CA ASN A 134 11.60 10.81 -19.24
C ASN A 134 12.15 9.69 -20.15
N PRO A 135 11.88 8.41 -19.86
CA PRO A 135 12.30 7.29 -20.70
C PRO A 135 11.58 7.29 -22.05
N GLN A 136 12.08 6.53 -23.02
CA GLN A 136 11.49 6.45 -24.36
C GLN A 136 10.00 6.10 -24.31
N ASN A 137 9.65 5.02 -23.59
CA ASN A 137 8.27 4.64 -23.32
C ASN A 137 7.78 5.26 -22.02
N ASP A 138 6.66 5.99 -22.06
CA ASP A 138 6.12 6.70 -20.90
C ASP A 138 5.30 5.80 -19.95
N LYS A 139 5.00 4.56 -20.33
CA LYS A 139 4.17 3.64 -19.56
C LYS A 139 4.51 2.18 -19.77
N ARG A 140 4.06 1.36 -18.81
CA ARG A 140 4.16 -0.10 -18.85
C ARG A 140 3.08 -0.73 -19.73
N THR A 141 3.44 -1.78 -20.45
CA THR A 141 2.50 -2.70 -21.12
C THR A 141 2.42 -4.00 -20.33
N THR A 142 1.26 -4.66 -20.33
CA THR A 142 1.06 -5.96 -19.64
C THR A 142 0.71 -7.08 -20.61
N LYS A 143 0.03 -6.78 -21.71
CA LYS A 143 -0.38 -7.77 -22.72
C LYS A 143 0.84 -8.29 -23.48
N GLY A 144 1.10 -9.60 -23.39
CA GLY A 144 2.19 -10.25 -24.13
C GLY A 144 3.58 -9.77 -23.71
N VAL A 145 3.78 -9.45 -22.43
CA VAL A 145 5.05 -8.91 -21.91
C VAL A 145 5.79 -9.91 -21.04
N PHE A 146 5.09 -10.83 -20.37
CA PHE A 146 5.71 -11.73 -19.39
C PHE A 146 6.01 -13.09 -20.02
N HIS A 147 7.29 -13.31 -20.30
CA HIS A 147 7.80 -14.52 -20.90
C HIS A 147 8.63 -15.32 -19.88
N ILE A 148 8.62 -16.64 -19.99
CA ILE A 148 9.33 -17.55 -19.07
C ILE A 148 10.04 -18.61 -19.90
N ALA A 149 11.31 -18.85 -19.58
CA ALA A 149 12.09 -19.92 -20.20
C ALA A 149 11.59 -21.30 -19.74
N ALA A 150 11.43 -22.24 -20.68
CA ALA A 150 11.10 -23.65 -20.42
C ALA A 150 12.22 -24.37 -19.63
N GLY A 151 12.07 -25.65 -19.29
CA GLY A 151 13.18 -26.46 -18.73
C GLY A 151 13.55 -26.19 -17.27
N GLY A 152 12.78 -25.34 -16.57
CA GLY A 152 12.83 -25.16 -15.11
C GLY A 152 11.51 -25.58 -14.48
N LEU A 153 10.93 -24.71 -13.64
CA LEU A 153 9.54 -24.89 -13.18
C LEU A 153 8.53 -24.72 -14.33
N PRO A 154 7.31 -25.33 -14.24
CA PRO A 154 6.29 -25.20 -15.27
C PRO A 154 5.97 -23.75 -15.64
N VAL A 155 5.60 -23.53 -16.90
CA VAL A 155 5.20 -22.20 -17.38
C VAL A 155 3.67 -22.08 -17.34
N PRO A 156 3.11 -21.11 -16.58
CA PRO A 156 1.67 -20.93 -16.49
C PRO A 156 1.03 -20.63 -17.84
N ALA A 157 -0.22 -21.06 -18.04
CA ALA A 157 -0.92 -20.96 -19.31
C ALA A 157 -1.05 -19.52 -19.84
N ASP A 158 -1.03 -18.52 -18.95
CA ASP A 158 -1.16 -17.09 -19.27
C ASP A 158 0.17 -16.38 -19.60
N LYS A 159 1.32 -17.08 -19.53
CA LYS A 159 2.67 -16.55 -19.83
C LYS A 159 3.20 -17.10 -21.15
N ALA A 160 4.06 -16.37 -21.85
CA ALA A 160 4.69 -16.93 -23.05
C ALA A 160 5.83 -17.90 -22.68
N GLU A 161 5.77 -19.15 -23.14
CA GLU A 161 6.82 -20.15 -22.92
C GLU A 161 7.92 -20.03 -23.97
N VAL A 162 9.14 -19.75 -23.54
CA VAL A 162 10.30 -19.53 -24.42
C VAL A 162 11.18 -20.78 -24.44
N PRO A 163 11.47 -21.37 -25.62
CA PRO A 163 12.41 -22.47 -25.74
C PRO A 163 13.79 -22.11 -25.18
N VAL A 164 14.46 -23.08 -24.53
CA VAL A 164 15.76 -22.85 -23.85
C VAL A 164 16.83 -22.34 -24.82
N THR A 165 16.85 -22.83 -26.06
CA THR A 165 17.75 -22.33 -27.12
C THR A 165 17.55 -20.84 -27.39
N ALA A 166 16.29 -20.38 -27.48
CA ALA A 166 15.99 -18.97 -27.70
C ALA A 166 16.34 -18.13 -26.46
N TYR A 167 16.08 -18.65 -25.25
CA TYR A 167 16.53 -17.99 -24.02
C TYR A 167 18.04 -17.78 -23.99
N ALA A 168 18.84 -18.80 -24.31
CA ALA A 168 20.30 -18.72 -24.34
C ALA A 168 20.80 -17.65 -25.34
N ALA A 169 20.18 -17.60 -26.52
CA ALA A 169 20.48 -16.60 -27.54
C ALA A 169 20.12 -15.16 -27.06
N ILE A 170 18.93 -14.97 -26.48
CA ILE A 170 18.48 -13.68 -25.95
C ILE A 170 19.39 -13.23 -24.79
N LEU A 171 19.75 -14.13 -23.87
CA LEU A 171 20.65 -13.84 -22.76
C LEU A 171 22.04 -13.39 -23.27
N SER A 172 22.56 -14.06 -24.29
CA SER A 172 23.83 -13.69 -24.93
C SER A 172 23.78 -12.29 -25.55
N SER A 173 22.67 -11.96 -26.22
CA SER A 173 22.44 -10.60 -26.75
C SER A 173 22.28 -9.57 -25.63
N ALA A 174 21.63 -9.92 -24.52
CA ALA A 174 21.42 -9.02 -23.40
C ALA A 174 22.75 -8.59 -22.76
N LEU A 175 23.70 -9.52 -22.70
CA LEU A 175 25.05 -9.32 -22.18
C LEU A 175 26.00 -8.59 -23.15
N SER A 176 25.56 -8.31 -24.37
CA SER A 176 26.31 -7.62 -25.42
C SER A 176 25.60 -6.34 -25.89
N PRO A 177 25.35 -5.36 -25.00
CA PRO A 177 24.68 -4.11 -25.36
C PRO A 177 25.52 -3.27 -26.33
N PRO A 178 24.89 -2.44 -27.16
CA PRO A 178 25.60 -1.52 -28.03
C PRO A 178 26.32 -0.41 -27.25
N ASP A 179 27.37 0.15 -27.85
CA ASP A 179 28.25 1.15 -27.23
C ASP A 179 27.52 2.42 -26.75
N ASP A 180 26.50 2.86 -27.49
CA ASP A 180 25.70 4.03 -27.14
C ASP A 180 24.92 3.83 -25.84
N LEU A 181 24.43 2.61 -25.60
CA LEU A 181 23.72 2.22 -24.39
C LEU A 181 24.67 2.04 -23.19
N LEU A 182 25.93 1.66 -23.42
CA LEU A 182 26.97 1.55 -22.39
C LEU A 182 27.53 2.90 -21.92
N ASN A 183 27.33 3.97 -22.69
CA ASN A 183 27.87 5.30 -22.36
C ASN A 183 27.28 5.84 -21.04
N LEU A 184 28.16 6.11 -20.08
CA LEU A 184 27.79 6.66 -18.78
C LEU A 184 27.48 8.17 -18.88
N PRO A 185 26.27 8.64 -18.50
CA PRO A 185 25.86 10.03 -18.65
C PRO A 185 26.85 11.01 -18.01
N PHE A 186 27.38 10.69 -16.82
CA PHE A 186 28.38 11.48 -16.11
C PHE A 186 29.57 11.92 -16.96
N THR A 187 30.05 11.04 -17.83
CA THR A 187 31.25 11.24 -18.64
C THR A 187 30.96 11.64 -20.09
N VAL A 188 29.70 11.86 -20.46
CA VAL A 188 29.31 12.05 -21.87
C VAL A 188 29.98 13.26 -22.55
N ASN A 189 30.37 14.27 -21.77
CA ASN A 189 31.05 15.46 -22.26
C ASN A 189 32.58 15.31 -22.37
N GLN A 190 33.14 14.17 -21.97
CA GLN A 190 34.56 13.88 -22.15
C GLN A 190 34.85 13.53 -23.61
N ALA A 191 36.10 13.74 -24.05
CA ALA A 191 36.53 13.39 -25.42
C ALA A 191 36.30 11.90 -25.73
N GLN A 192 36.42 11.04 -24.72
CA GLN A 192 36.00 9.64 -24.75
C GLN A 192 35.12 9.38 -23.54
N PRO A 193 33.80 9.18 -23.71
CA PRO A 193 32.93 8.78 -22.61
C PRO A 193 33.26 7.38 -22.09
N ALA A 194 33.03 7.15 -20.80
CA ALA A 194 33.16 5.84 -20.19
C ALA A 194 32.06 4.90 -20.71
N LYS A 195 32.45 3.68 -21.09
CA LYS A 195 31.55 2.62 -21.57
C LYS A 195 31.65 1.45 -20.61
N LEU A 196 30.60 1.25 -19.81
CA LEU A 196 30.65 0.26 -18.74
C LEU A 196 29.25 -0.20 -18.32
N TRP A 197 29.24 -1.32 -17.60
CA TRP A 197 28.09 -1.78 -16.84
C TRP A 197 28.10 -1.15 -15.45
N VAL A 198 26.93 -0.84 -14.92
CA VAL A 198 26.72 -0.40 -13.53
C VAL A 198 25.94 -1.48 -12.80
N SER A 199 26.26 -1.74 -11.54
CA SER A 199 25.53 -2.74 -10.74
C SER A 199 25.19 -2.27 -9.33
N LEU A 200 24.12 -2.84 -8.78
CA LEU A 200 23.61 -2.58 -7.43
C LEU A 200 23.29 -3.90 -6.72
N LEU A 201 23.65 -4.01 -5.43
CA LEU A 201 23.16 -5.05 -4.55
C LEU A 201 22.02 -4.49 -3.70
N GLN A 202 20.91 -5.22 -3.62
CA GLN A 202 19.75 -4.88 -2.78
C GLN A 202 19.34 -6.07 -1.92
N ARG A 203 18.71 -5.80 -0.78
CA ARG A 203 18.21 -6.82 0.15
C ARG A 203 16.73 -6.65 0.49
N PRO A 204 15.82 -6.80 -0.49
CA PRO A 204 14.39 -6.61 -0.24
C PRO A 204 13.85 -7.63 0.75
N ILE A 205 12.91 -7.18 1.59
CA ILE A 205 12.26 -8.01 2.62
C ILE A 205 11.34 -9.04 1.94
N VAL A 206 11.40 -10.27 2.44
CA VAL A 206 10.59 -11.44 2.02
C VAL A 206 9.68 -11.91 3.17
N ARG A 207 10.14 -11.87 4.42
CA ARG A 207 9.31 -12.16 5.60
C ARG A 207 9.40 -11.00 6.60
N PRO A 208 8.27 -10.51 7.14
CA PRO A 208 8.24 -9.58 8.27
C PRO A 208 9.08 -10.04 9.47
N ALA A 209 9.49 -9.08 10.29
CA ALA A 209 10.01 -9.38 11.63
C ALA A 209 8.86 -9.78 12.55
N LEU A 210 9.06 -10.81 13.37
CA LEU A 210 8.08 -11.22 14.39
C LEU A 210 8.44 -10.68 15.76
N SER A 211 9.72 -10.57 16.07
CA SER A 211 10.24 -10.03 17.32
C SER A 211 11.69 -9.59 17.11
N ALA A 212 12.34 -9.06 18.15
CA ALA A 212 13.78 -8.80 18.11
C ALA A 212 14.60 -10.09 17.94
N GLU A 213 14.08 -11.24 18.38
CA GLU A 213 14.75 -12.55 18.28
C GLU A 213 14.49 -13.26 16.94
N ILE A 214 13.39 -12.91 16.27
CA ILE A 214 12.99 -13.45 14.97
C ILE A 214 12.94 -12.27 13.99
N PRO A 215 14.10 -11.86 13.45
CA PRO A 215 14.20 -10.66 12.62
C PRO A 215 13.50 -10.85 11.26
N ALA A 216 13.39 -9.75 10.51
CA ALA A 216 12.92 -9.82 9.13
C ALA A 216 13.88 -10.67 8.28
N ARG A 217 13.33 -11.39 7.29
CA ARG A 217 14.13 -12.13 6.32
C ARG A 217 14.14 -11.41 4.98
N THR A 218 15.28 -11.41 4.31
CA THR A 218 15.51 -10.75 3.02
C THR A 218 16.02 -11.76 1.99
N MET A 219 15.72 -11.52 0.72
CA MET A 219 16.52 -12.10 -0.37
C MET A 219 17.64 -11.13 -0.75
N GLU A 220 18.54 -11.54 -1.62
CA GLU A 220 19.47 -10.63 -2.28
C GLU A 220 19.11 -10.47 -3.76
N VAL A 221 19.29 -9.27 -4.31
CA VAL A 221 19.06 -9.00 -5.73
C VAL A 221 20.26 -8.26 -6.30
N ARG A 222 20.82 -8.80 -7.38
CA ARG A 222 21.85 -8.17 -8.21
C ARG A 222 21.20 -7.52 -9.43
N PHE A 223 21.30 -6.20 -9.50
CA PHE A 223 20.69 -5.43 -10.58
C PHE A 223 21.80 -4.87 -11.48
N PHE A 224 21.76 -5.21 -12.77
CA PHE A 224 22.73 -4.79 -13.78
C PHE A 224 22.07 -3.91 -14.83
N THR A 225 22.72 -2.79 -15.15
CA THR A 225 22.31 -1.91 -16.24
C THR A 225 23.52 -1.48 -17.06
N PRO A 226 23.39 -1.31 -18.38
CA PRO A 226 24.33 -0.49 -19.13
C PRO A 226 24.42 0.93 -18.54
N GLY A 227 25.57 1.59 -18.68
CA GLY A 227 25.82 2.92 -18.11
C GLY A 227 24.77 3.98 -18.44
N GLY A 228 24.22 3.95 -19.65
CA GLY A 228 23.19 4.91 -20.10
C GLY A 228 21.86 4.82 -19.34
N LEU A 229 21.62 3.72 -18.61
CA LEU A 229 20.38 3.46 -17.86
C LEU A 229 20.57 3.53 -16.34
N VAL A 230 21.64 4.14 -15.84
CA VAL A 230 21.92 4.22 -14.39
C VAL A 230 20.81 4.92 -13.58
N ALA A 231 19.95 5.73 -14.22
CA ALA A 231 18.75 6.29 -13.59
C ALA A 231 17.79 5.21 -13.05
N ASN A 232 17.74 4.02 -13.68
CA ASN A 232 16.95 2.91 -13.18
C ASN A 232 17.50 2.37 -11.86
N LEU A 233 18.82 2.45 -11.63
CA LEU A 233 19.44 2.05 -10.38
C LEU A 233 19.19 3.09 -9.27
N ASP A 234 19.22 4.39 -9.57
CA ASP A 234 18.77 5.44 -8.61
C ASP A 234 17.30 5.21 -8.20
N PHE A 235 16.47 4.86 -9.17
CA PHE A 235 15.06 4.55 -8.94
C PHE A 235 14.86 3.39 -7.97
N VAL A 236 15.45 2.21 -8.25
CA VAL A 236 15.25 1.04 -7.36
C VAL A 236 16.01 1.18 -6.04
N GLU A 237 17.14 1.89 -5.99
CA GLU A 237 17.86 2.24 -4.76
C GLU A 237 17.00 3.11 -3.84
N SER A 238 16.25 4.05 -4.41
CA SER A 238 15.35 4.95 -3.66
C SER A 238 14.12 4.22 -3.09
N ILE A 239 13.77 3.03 -3.62
CA ILE A 239 12.64 2.22 -3.16
C ILE A 239 13.10 1.12 -2.20
N PHE A 240 14.16 0.37 -2.53
CA PHE A 240 14.53 -0.86 -1.79
C PHE A 240 15.89 -0.77 -1.09
N GLY A 241 16.52 0.40 -1.11
CA GLY A 241 17.82 0.64 -0.47
C GLY A 241 19.02 0.14 -1.27
N ASN A 242 20.20 0.33 -0.66
CA ASN A 242 21.51 -0.06 -1.17
C ASN A 242 22.18 -0.96 -0.12
N ALA A 243 22.64 -2.14 -0.51
CA ALA A 243 23.24 -3.13 0.38
C ALA A 243 24.79 -3.14 0.33
N GLY A 244 25.41 -2.09 -0.21
CA GLY A 244 26.85 -1.92 -0.25
C GLY A 244 27.55 -2.65 -1.38
N ASP A 245 28.88 -2.72 -1.29
CA ASP A 245 29.74 -3.45 -2.22
C ASP A 245 29.58 -4.97 -2.01
N PRO A 246 29.09 -5.73 -3.01
CA PRO A 246 28.90 -7.17 -2.89
C PRO A 246 30.21 -7.97 -2.80
N PHE A 247 31.36 -7.37 -3.11
CA PHE A 247 32.67 -8.03 -2.97
C PHE A 247 33.14 -8.11 -1.51
N LEU A 248 32.53 -7.32 -0.61
CA LEU A 248 32.86 -7.33 0.81
C LEU A 248 32.15 -8.49 1.54
N PRO A 249 32.86 -9.24 2.42
CA PRO A 249 32.26 -10.32 3.19
C PRO A 249 31.07 -9.88 4.07
N GLU A 250 31.09 -8.64 4.58
CA GLU A 250 29.97 -8.12 5.37
C GLU A 250 28.65 -8.04 4.59
N ASN A 251 28.72 -7.99 3.26
CA ASN A 251 27.58 -7.90 2.35
C ASN A 251 27.27 -9.23 1.63
N ASP A 252 28.00 -10.32 1.91
CA ASP A 252 27.64 -11.65 1.44
C ASP A 252 26.46 -12.20 2.26
N SER A 253 25.28 -12.27 1.63
CA SER A 253 24.07 -12.75 2.28
C SER A 253 24.19 -14.16 2.86
N ALA A 254 25.06 -15.01 2.31
CA ALA A 254 25.29 -16.36 2.83
C ALA A 254 25.98 -16.37 4.21
N LEU A 255 26.71 -15.30 4.56
CA LEU A 255 27.30 -15.09 5.89
C LEU A 255 26.33 -14.42 6.87
N ASP A 256 25.19 -13.94 6.39
CA ASP A 256 24.10 -13.38 7.20
C ASP A 256 22.99 -14.41 7.45
N ILE A 257 23.33 -15.40 8.28
CA ILE A 257 22.48 -16.55 8.64
C ILE A 257 21.14 -16.17 9.28
N ASP A 258 21.05 -14.97 9.86
CA ASP A 258 19.86 -14.52 10.59
C ASP A 258 18.81 -13.88 9.67
N HIS A 259 19.23 -13.29 8.54
CA HIS A 259 18.32 -12.52 7.69
C HIS A 259 18.17 -13.08 6.29
N TRP A 260 19.14 -13.77 5.69
CA TRP A 260 18.96 -14.26 4.32
C TRP A 260 17.93 -15.41 4.26
N THR A 261 17.13 -15.42 3.18
CA THR A 261 16.17 -16.50 2.88
C THR A 261 16.79 -17.64 2.07
N GLY A 262 18.04 -17.49 1.62
CA GLY A 262 18.69 -18.47 0.74
C GLY A 262 18.35 -18.32 -0.75
N HIS A 263 17.70 -17.22 -1.14
CA HIS A 263 17.30 -16.93 -2.52
C HIS A 263 18.08 -15.74 -3.08
N THR A 264 18.39 -15.82 -4.38
CA THR A 264 19.16 -14.79 -5.10
C THR A 264 18.42 -14.40 -6.39
N GLY A 265 18.22 -13.11 -6.57
CA GLY A 265 17.63 -12.52 -7.76
C GLY A 265 18.68 -11.85 -8.64
N CYS A 266 18.46 -11.88 -9.95
CA CYS A 266 19.24 -11.14 -10.94
C CYS A 266 18.30 -10.39 -11.90
N ILE A 267 18.58 -9.12 -12.15
CA ILE A 267 17.84 -8.30 -13.12
C ILE A 267 18.84 -7.64 -14.07
N ILE A 268 18.62 -7.77 -15.37
CA ILE A 268 19.44 -7.18 -16.42
C ILE A 268 18.56 -6.31 -17.33
N LEU A 269 18.83 -5.01 -17.42
CA LEU A 269 18.17 -4.14 -18.40
C LEU A 269 18.86 -4.22 -19.75
N ALA A 270 18.08 -4.50 -20.78
CA ALA A 270 18.56 -4.71 -22.14
C ALA A 270 17.49 -4.27 -23.16
N PRO A 271 17.14 -2.97 -23.23
CA PRO A 271 16.10 -2.48 -24.15
C PRO A 271 16.40 -2.76 -25.62
N HIS A 272 17.67 -2.96 -26.00
CA HIS A 272 18.07 -3.32 -27.37
C HIS A 272 17.54 -4.68 -27.85
N LEU A 273 17.08 -5.55 -26.94
CA LEU A 273 16.54 -6.87 -27.26
C LEU A 273 15.26 -6.83 -28.12
N VAL A 274 14.53 -5.72 -28.15
CA VAL A 274 13.35 -5.56 -29.02
C VAL A 274 13.72 -5.63 -30.51
N HIS A 275 15.00 -5.52 -30.86
CA HIS A 275 15.48 -5.64 -32.24
C HIS A 275 15.96 -7.05 -32.61
N CYS A 276 15.90 -8.02 -31.68
CA CYS A 276 16.27 -9.40 -31.97
C CYS A 276 15.28 -10.05 -32.94
N ASN A 277 15.80 -10.81 -33.91
CA ASN A 277 15.00 -11.51 -34.91
C ASN A 277 14.64 -12.94 -34.44
N LYS A 278 13.39 -13.36 -34.62
CA LYS A 278 12.90 -14.68 -34.16
C LYS A 278 13.70 -15.85 -34.75
N LYS A 279 14.01 -15.81 -36.05
CA LYS A 279 14.79 -16.86 -36.73
C LYS A 279 16.22 -16.92 -36.21
N ALA A 280 16.85 -15.75 -36.00
CA ALA A 280 18.21 -15.68 -35.46
C ALA A 280 18.31 -16.18 -34.01
N LEU A 281 17.22 -16.09 -33.24
CA LEU A 281 17.11 -16.66 -31.90
C LEU A 281 16.86 -18.18 -31.90
N GLY A 282 16.74 -18.82 -33.07
CA GLY A 282 16.49 -20.26 -33.18
C GLY A 282 15.04 -20.67 -32.92
N LEU A 283 14.08 -19.75 -33.03
CA LEU A 283 12.65 -20.12 -33.00
C LEU A 283 12.27 -20.89 -34.28
N PRO A 284 11.33 -21.85 -34.21
CA PRO A 284 10.91 -22.63 -35.36
C PRO A 284 10.10 -21.80 -36.37
N HIS A 285 10.10 -22.25 -37.62
CA HIS A 285 9.12 -21.78 -38.60
C HIS A 285 7.70 -22.16 -38.14
N PHE A 286 6.70 -21.38 -38.50
CA PHE A 286 5.31 -21.55 -38.06
C PHE A 286 4.78 -22.98 -38.32
N ASP A 287 5.12 -23.57 -39.46
CA ASP A 287 4.67 -24.92 -39.84
C ASP A 287 5.26 -26.02 -38.94
N ASP A 288 6.45 -25.80 -38.40
CA ASP A 288 7.14 -26.72 -37.48
C ASP A 288 6.84 -26.42 -36.00
N ALA A 289 6.14 -25.31 -35.72
CA ALA A 289 5.84 -24.86 -34.37
C ALA A 289 4.67 -25.64 -33.74
N THR A 290 4.77 -25.93 -32.45
CA THR A 290 3.68 -26.52 -31.67
C THR A 290 2.49 -25.55 -31.55
N PRO A 291 1.27 -26.03 -31.23
CA PRO A 291 0.13 -25.15 -30.97
C PRO A 291 0.43 -24.10 -29.91
N ARG A 292 1.18 -24.45 -28.86
CA ARG A 292 1.59 -23.52 -27.82
C ARG A 292 2.54 -22.45 -28.34
N GLN A 293 3.57 -22.84 -29.10
CA GLN A 293 4.50 -21.89 -29.71
C GLN A 293 3.79 -20.91 -30.64
N ARG A 294 2.79 -21.36 -31.40
CA ARG A 294 1.95 -20.48 -32.24
C ARG A 294 1.11 -19.52 -31.41
N LYS A 295 0.48 -20.00 -30.33
CA LYS A 295 -0.32 -19.18 -29.38
C LYS A 295 0.53 -18.08 -28.74
N ASP A 296 1.75 -18.42 -28.36
CA ASP A 296 2.66 -17.53 -27.63
C ASP A 296 3.50 -16.63 -28.55
N GLY A 297 3.40 -16.80 -29.87
CA GLY A 297 4.22 -16.06 -30.85
C GLY A 297 5.68 -16.50 -30.90
N MET A 298 5.99 -17.70 -30.38
CA MET A 298 7.33 -18.31 -30.33
C MET A 298 7.65 -19.11 -31.60
N CYS A 299 7.33 -18.50 -32.74
CA CYS A 299 7.60 -19.00 -34.08
C CYS A 299 7.58 -17.83 -35.08
N TRP A 300 8.10 -18.03 -36.29
CA TRP A 300 8.12 -17.03 -37.36
C TRP A 300 7.51 -17.57 -38.66
N GLN A 301 6.84 -16.70 -39.41
CA GLN A 301 6.38 -16.98 -40.78
C GLN A 301 7.30 -16.28 -41.80
N ARG A 302 7.77 -15.07 -41.48
CA ARG A 302 8.76 -14.34 -42.27
C ARG A 302 10.08 -14.24 -41.55
N GLU A 303 11.17 -14.32 -42.32
CA GLU A 303 12.52 -14.31 -41.76
C GLU A 303 12.89 -13.01 -41.06
N ASP A 304 12.19 -11.90 -41.31
CA ASP A 304 12.45 -10.57 -40.76
C ASP A 304 11.66 -10.27 -39.47
N GLU A 305 10.83 -11.20 -39.00
CA GLU A 305 10.03 -10.99 -37.79
C GLU A 305 10.87 -10.76 -36.53
N LEU A 306 10.60 -9.63 -35.87
CA LEU A 306 11.19 -9.31 -34.57
C LEU A 306 10.55 -10.14 -33.47
N TYR A 307 11.35 -10.49 -32.48
CA TYR A 307 10.88 -11.13 -31.26
C TYR A 307 9.88 -10.20 -30.54
N ASN A 308 8.77 -10.79 -30.08
CA ASN A 308 7.63 -10.06 -29.51
C ASN A 308 7.12 -8.89 -30.37
N ASP A 309 7.21 -8.99 -31.69
CA ASP A 309 6.85 -7.92 -32.64
C ASP A 309 7.62 -6.60 -32.42
N GLY A 310 8.81 -6.66 -31.81
CA GLY A 310 9.58 -5.48 -31.43
C GLY A 310 8.98 -4.69 -30.26
N LYS A 311 8.09 -5.30 -29.47
CA LYS A 311 7.48 -4.69 -28.28
C LYS A 311 8.25 -5.06 -27.02
N PRO A 312 8.22 -4.19 -25.99
CA PRO A 312 8.75 -4.48 -24.67
C PRO A 312 8.30 -5.83 -24.10
N PHE A 313 9.24 -6.57 -23.51
CA PHE A 313 8.98 -7.81 -22.79
C PHE A 313 9.92 -7.95 -21.59
N LYS A 314 9.59 -8.87 -20.70
CA LYS A 314 10.50 -9.42 -19.70
C LYS A 314 10.60 -10.93 -19.86
N LEU A 315 11.78 -11.50 -19.68
CA LEU A 315 12.05 -12.92 -19.84
C LEU A 315 12.72 -13.48 -18.59
N VAL A 316 12.02 -14.41 -17.92
CA VAL A 316 12.43 -14.97 -16.63
C VAL A 316 12.95 -16.40 -16.80
N CYS A 317 14.05 -16.73 -16.13
CA CYS A 317 14.54 -18.10 -15.92
C CYS A 317 14.66 -18.36 -14.42
N ARG A 318 14.13 -19.50 -13.95
CA ARG A 318 14.01 -19.87 -12.53
C ARG A 318 13.68 -21.35 -12.36
N ASP A 319 14.08 -21.91 -11.22
CA ASP A 319 13.73 -23.28 -10.80
C ASP A 319 13.58 -23.38 -9.26
N MET A 320 13.66 -24.58 -8.68
CA MET A 320 13.57 -24.82 -7.23
C MET A 320 14.87 -24.55 -6.46
N GLN A 321 16.00 -24.21 -7.11
CA GLN A 321 17.28 -23.93 -6.43
C GLN A 321 17.29 -22.58 -5.71
N GLY A 322 16.26 -21.75 -5.94
CA GLY A 322 16.11 -20.45 -5.29
C GLY A 322 16.80 -19.30 -6.04
N ILE A 323 17.12 -19.48 -7.32
CA ILE A 323 17.72 -18.44 -8.17
C ILE A 323 16.74 -18.03 -9.27
N ILE A 324 16.53 -16.73 -9.42
CA ILE A 324 15.64 -16.15 -10.45
C ILE A 324 16.39 -15.07 -11.24
N VAL A 325 16.44 -15.21 -12.57
CA VAL A 325 17.13 -14.29 -13.48
C VAL A 325 16.13 -13.70 -14.46
N THR A 326 16.08 -12.37 -14.55
CA THR A 326 15.16 -11.67 -15.46
C THR A 326 15.87 -10.68 -16.38
N LEU A 327 15.55 -10.77 -17.66
CA LEU A 327 15.92 -9.80 -18.67
C LEU A 327 14.74 -8.86 -18.91
N ILE A 328 14.97 -7.55 -18.95
CA ILE A 328 13.93 -6.55 -19.22
C ILE A 328 14.30 -5.79 -20.50
N ALA A 329 13.48 -5.93 -21.54
CA ALA A 329 13.65 -5.30 -22.84
C ALA A 329 12.95 -3.93 -22.93
N ASP A 330 13.13 -3.11 -21.89
CA ASP A 330 12.63 -1.73 -21.78
C ASP A 330 13.33 -1.04 -20.59
N ASN A 331 13.28 0.29 -20.54
CA ASN A 331 13.88 1.07 -19.45
C ASN A 331 12.86 1.90 -18.64
N TYR A 332 11.56 1.79 -18.89
CA TYR A 332 10.55 2.42 -18.05
C TYR A 332 10.62 1.86 -16.63
N PHE A 333 10.77 2.76 -15.65
CA PHE A 333 11.01 2.45 -14.24
C PHE A 333 10.00 1.50 -13.61
N GLY A 334 8.74 1.51 -14.08
CA GLY A 334 7.71 0.62 -13.58
C GLY A 334 8.02 -0.87 -13.77
N TYR A 335 8.79 -1.26 -14.80
CA TYR A 335 9.25 -2.64 -14.96
C TYR A 335 10.26 -3.02 -13.87
N SER A 336 11.24 -2.16 -13.59
CA SER A 336 12.27 -2.39 -12.57
C SER A 336 11.65 -2.61 -11.17
N LYS A 337 10.70 -1.75 -10.78
CA LYS A 337 9.96 -1.91 -9.50
C LYS A 337 9.22 -3.24 -9.44
N LYS A 338 8.46 -3.56 -10.50
CA LYS A 338 7.58 -4.74 -10.52
C LYS A 338 8.34 -6.05 -10.72
N GLU A 339 9.58 -6.01 -11.21
CA GLU A 339 10.41 -7.20 -11.26
C GLU A 339 10.97 -7.56 -9.88
N ILE A 340 11.39 -6.58 -9.07
CA ILE A 340 11.73 -6.84 -7.67
C ILE A 340 10.53 -7.43 -6.92
N LYS A 341 9.30 -6.94 -7.15
CA LYS A 341 8.07 -7.57 -6.66
C LYS A 341 7.94 -9.04 -7.08
N SER A 342 8.23 -9.35 -8.35
CA SER A 342 8.12 -10.71 -8.89
C SER A 342 9.14 -11.66 -8.25
N GLN A 343 10.35 -11.17 -7.99
CA GLN A 343 11.41 -11.93 -7.32
C GLN A 343 11.14 -12.13 -5.82
N ILE A 344 10.56 -11.13 -5.13
CA ILE A 344 10.05 -11.30 -3.77
C ILE A 344 8.96 -12.37 -3.75
N SER A 345 8.00 -12.32 -4.68
CA SER A 345 6.94 -13.33 -4.79
C SER A 345 7.52 -14.74 -4.99
N TYR A 346 8.51 -14.89 -5.87
CA TYR A 346 9.24 -16.16 -6.03
C TYR A 346 9.88 -16.62 -4.72
N ALA A 347 10.61 -15.74 -4.02
CA ALA A 347 11.26 -16.06 -2.76
C ALA A 347 10.26 -16.42 -1.64
N THR A 348 9.11 -15.75 -1.54
CA THR A 348 8.08 -16.08 -0.53
C THR A 348 7.51 -17.49 -0.74
N ASN A 349 7.20 -17.86 -1.99
CA ASN A 349 6.65 -19.17 -2.34
C ASN A 349 7.65 -20.30 -2.05
N LEU A 350 8.93 -20.11 -2.36
CA LEU A 350 9.96 -21.11 -2.09
C LEU A 350 10.36 -21.14 -0.61
N PHE A 351 10.44 -19.99 0.08
CA PHE A 351 10.77 -19.95 1.51
C PHE A 351 9.69 -20.58 2.39
N GLY A 352 8.41 -20.36 2.03
CA GLY A 352 7.26 -20.72 2.83
C GLY A 352 7.08 -19.81 4.05
N ASP A 353 5.99 -20.00 4.77
CA ASP A 353 5.60 -19.25 5.98
C ASP A 353 5.39 -17.74 5.78
N CYS A 354 5.31 -17.31 4.53
CA CYS A 354 5.09 -15.91 4.16
C CYS A 354 4.38 -15.79 2.81
N GLU A 355 3.85 -14.59 2.56
CA GLU A 355 3.17 -14.24 1.32
C GLU A 355 3.76 -12.93 0.79
N GLU A 356 3.83 -12.79 -0.53
CA GLU A 356 3.95 -11.50 -1.20
C GLU A 356 2.55 -11.09 -1.68
N GLU A 357 2.12 -9.87 -1.37
CA GLU A 357 0.79 -9.38 -1.67
C GLU A 357 0.83 -8.08 -2.48
N HIS A 358 -0.06 -7.98 -3.46
CA HIS A 358 -0.40 -6.71 -4.09
C HIS A 358 -1.54 -6.05 -3.31
N ALA A 359 -1.17 -5.33 -2.25
CA ALA A 359 -2.11 -4.83 -1.27
C ALA A 359 -1.77 -3.41 -0.80
N GLY A 360 -2.82 -2.67 -0.44
CA GLY A 360 -2.74 -1.41 0.30
C GLY A 360 -3.33 -1.60 1.68
N GLY A 361 -2.98 -0.73 2.63
CA GLY A 361 -3.41 -0.95 4.01
C GLY A 361 -3.12 0.21 4.93
N ALA A 362 -4.02 0.44 5.87
CA ALA A 362 -3.89 1.52 6.85
C ALA A 362 -4.40 1.13 8.22
N LEU A 363 -3.63 1.48 9.25
CA LEU A 363 -4.06 1.46 10.63
C LEU A 363 -4.76 2.79 10.93
N ALA A 364 -6.08 2.74 11.07
CA ALA A 364 -6.92 3.91 11.27
C ALA A 364 -7.32 4.07 12.73
N PHE A 365 -6.89 5.18 13.35
CA PHE A 365 -7.27 5.58 14.70
C PHE A 365 -8.44 6.58 14.64
N PRO A 366 -9.63 6.22 15.16
CA PRO A 366 -10.76 7.13 15.18
C PRO A 366 -10.42 8.43 15.90
N ARG A 367 -10.88 9.55 15.34
CA ARG A 367 -10.75 10.87 15.94
C ARG A 367 -12.11 11.51 16.14
N VAL A 368 -12.18 12.40 17.12
CA VAL A 368 -13.38 13.16 17.48
C VAL A 368 -13.04 14.62 17.74
N VAL A 369 -13.90 15.54 17.30
CA VAL A 369 -13.82 16.93 17.74
C VAL A 369 -14.43 17.02 19.13
N LEU A 370 -13.64 17.41 20.13
CA LEU A 370 -14.07 17.53 21.53
C LEU A 370 -14.71 18.90 21.83
N GLY A 371 -14.38 19.93 21.04
CA GLY A 371 -14.88 21.31 21.22
C GLY A 371 -13.85 22.19 21.92
N ASP A 372 -14.30 23.18 22.69
CA ASP A 372 -13.42 24.13 23.38
C ASP A 372 -12.94 23.60 24.74
N VAL A 373 -13.70 22.69 25.36
CA VAL A 373 -13.42 22.12 26.69
C VAL A 373 -13.60 20.61 26.64
N HIS A 374 -12.60 19.88 27.14
CA HIS A 374 -12.68 18.43 27.37
C HIS A 374 -12.63 18.14 28.87
N ILE A 375 -13.70 17.50 29.37
CA ILE A 375 -13.77 16.97 30.73
C ILE A 375 -13.90 15.45 30.60
N PRO A 376 -12.92 14.66 31.10
CA PRO A 376 -13.00 13.21 31.08
C PRO A 376 -14.27 12.72 31.80
N SER A 377 -15.18 12.04 31.09
CA SER A 377 -16.46 11.62 31.68
C SER A 377 -16.25 10.55 32.76
N ALA A 378 -17.03 10.60 33.85
CA ALA A 378 -17.05 9.58 34.91
C ALA A 378 -17.80 8.29 34.52
N SER A 379 -18.49 8.25 33.38
CA SER A 379 -19.49 7.22 33.06
C SER A 379 -18.96 6.11 32.12
N GLN A 380 -17.97 5.33 32.56
CA GLN A 380 -17.63 4.03 31.95
C GLN A 380 -17.16 3.08 33.06
N ALA A 381 -17.81 1.92 33.16
CA ALA A 381 -17.84 1.03 34.33
C ALA A 381 -16.58 0.14 34.54
N ALA A 382 -15.37 0.69 34.37
CA ALA A 382 -14.12 0.01 34.68
C ALA A 382 -13.20 0.94 35.49
N PRO A 383 -12.33 0.41 36.39
CA PRO A 383 -11.30 1.22 37.02
C PRO A 383 -10.37 1.75 35.91
N LYS A 384 -10.37 3.07 35.70
CA LYS A 384 -9.50 3.72 34.72
C LYS A 384 -8.03 3.51 35.13
N PRO A 385 -7.12 3.27 34.18
CA PRO A 385 -5.70 3.25 34.50
C PRO A 385 -5.28 4.58 35.13
N THR A 386 -4.45 4.51 36.16
CA THR A 386 -3.97 5.69 36.90
C THR A 386 -2.71 6.26 36.26
N PHE A 387 -2.42 7.54 36.52
CA PHE A 387 -1.16 8.16 36.09
C PHE A 387 0.06 7.40 36.64
N GLU A 388 -0.04 6.86 37.86
CA GLU A 388 1.02 6.04 38.46
C GLU A 388 1.25 4.73 37.69
N GLN A 389 0.18 4.06 37.26
CA GLN A 389 0.29 2.87 36.42
C GLN A 389 0.96 3.19 35.08
N ALA A 390 0.52 4.25 34.39
CA ALA A 390 1.16 4.71 33.16
C ALA A 390 2.65 5.04 33.36
N SER A 391 2.99 5.69 34.48
CA SER A 391 4.38 5.99 34.85
C SER A 391 5.25 4.74 34.98
N ARG A 392 4.69 3.66 35.57
CA ARG A 392 5.39 2.38 35.71
C ARG A 392 5.57 1.67 34.38
N LEU A 393 4.55 1.67 33.52
CA LEU A 393 4.60 1.07 32.19
C LEU A 393 5.63 1.75 31.28
N LEU A 394 5.72 3.08 31.39
CA LEU A 394 6.60 3.93 30.60
C LEU A 394 7.90 4.32 31.33
N ASN A 395 8.31 3.52 32.31
CA ASN A 395 9.59 3.74 32.99
C ASN A 395 10.73 3.78 31.95
N GLY A 396 11.66 4.73 32.10
CA GLY A 396 12.73 4.96 31.12
C GLY A 396 12.33 5.89 29.98
N VAL A 397 11.07 5.92 29.56
CA VAL A 397 10.55 6.77 28.46
C VAL A 397 9.98 8.09 28.98
N MET A 398 9.23 8.05 30.07
CA MET A 398 8.60 9.21 30.68
C MET A 398 9.50 9.85 31.76
N GLU A 399 9.62 11.17 31.75
CA GLU A 399 10.13 11.98 32.85
C GLU A 399 8.95 12.49 33.69
N ARG A 400 8.80 12.01 34.92
CA ARG A 400 7.74 12.45 35.84
C ARG A 400 8.10 13.81 36.46
N LYS A 401 7.09 14.68 36.61
CA LYS A 401 7.20 15.97 37.29
C LYS A 401 6.42 15.95 38.61
N ASP A 402 6.86 16.76 39.58
CA ASP A 402 6.30 16.79 40.93
C ASP A 402 4.82 17.19 40.96
N SER A 403 4.41 18.08 40.05
CA SER A 403 3.03 18.52 39.86
C SER A 403 2.08 17.44 39.32
N GLY A 404 2.53 16.19 39.17
CA GLY A 404 1.66 15.06 38.84
C GLY A 404 1.40 14.84 37.36
N TYR A 405 2.26 15.35 36.48
CA TYR A 405 2.25 15.06 35.03
C TYR A 405 3.61 14.48 34.59
N GLY A 406 3.70 14.03 33.34
CA GLY A 406 4.93 13.50 32.76
C GLY A 406 5.23 14.11 31.40
N VAL A 407 6.49 14.08 30.99
CA VAL A 407 6.95 14.52 29.67
C VAL A 407 7.73 13.40 29.02
N ASP A 408 7.55 13.20 27.73
CA ASP A 408 8.37 12.22 27.00
C ASP A 408 9.82 12.71 26.86
N LYS A 409 10.78 11.82 27.13
CA LYS A 409 12.21 12.17 27.09
C LYS A 409 12.75 12.41 25.68
N ARG A 410 12.13 11.80 24.66
CA ARG A 410 12.56 11.93 23.26
C ARG A 410 11.88 13.10 22.57
N HIS A 411 10.61 13.35 22.90
CA HIS A 411 9.76 14.37 22.31
C HIS A 411 9.08 15.22 23.39
N PRO A 412 9.71 16.31 23.86
CA PRO A 412 9.20 17.12 24.98
C PRO A 412 7.80 17.70 24.79
N ASP A 413 7.30 17.75 23.56
CA ASP A 413 5.96 18.20 23.21
C ASP A 413 4.88 17.10 23.41
N ILE A 414 5.27 15.87 23.75
CA ILE A 414 4.37 14.81 24.23
C ILE A 414 4.31 14.87 25.76
N VAL A 415 3.10 15.11 26.28
CA VAL A 415 2.86 15.33 27.71
C VAL A 415 1.83 14.32 28.22
N PHE A 416 2.20 13.57 29.25
CA PHE A 416 1.31 12.62 29.92
C PHE A 416 0.55 13.33 31.04
N VAL A 417 -0.78 13.26 31.01
CA VAL A 417 -1.66 13.96 31.96
C VAL A 417 -2.43 12.96 32.84
N PRO A 418 -2.86 13.35 34.05
CA PRO A 418 -3.72 12.52 34.90
C PRO A 418 -5.07 12.17 34.29
N ALA A 419 -5.68 11.09 34.79
CA ALA A 419 -6.94 10.55 34.28
C ALA A 419 -8.15 11.50 34.44
N ASP A 420 -8.05 12.47 35.34
CA ASP A 420 -9.06 13.50 35.66
C ASP A 420 -8.71 14.88 35.07
N ALA A 421 -7.61 15.01 34.32
CA ALA A 421 -7.19 16.27 33.74
C ALA A 421 -8.25 16.85 32.79
N GLN A 422 -8.59 18.12 32.97
CA GLN A 422 -9.52 18.88 32.15
C GLN A 422 -8.72 19.82 31.24
N ILE A 423 -9.11 19.93 29.97
CA ILE A 423 -8.42 20.75 28.97
C ILE A 423 -9.37 21.84 28.49
N ASN A 424 -8.96 23.11 28.56
CA ASN A 424 -9.79 24.26 28.20
C ASN A 424 -9.03 25.25 27.29
N ILE A 425 -9.55 25.47 26.07
CA ILE A 425 -8.98 26.41 25.09
C ILE A 425 -9.15 27.87 25.53
N GLN A 426 -10.28 28.22 26.13
CA GLN A 426 -10.58 29.61 26.50
C GLN A 426 -9.66 30.10 27.61
N GLU A 427 -9.38 29.23 28.59
CA GLU A 427 -8.44 29.48 29.68
C GLU A 427 -6.98 29.22 29.28
N GLN A 428 -6.74 28.59 28.12
CA GLN A 428 -5.45 28.07 27.68
C GLN A 428 -4.76 27.21 28.76
N GLN A 429 -5.54 26.35 29.43
CA GLN A 429 -5.09 25.62 30.61
C GLN A 429 -5.53 24.16 30.59
N ILE A 430 -4.70 23.32 31.20
CA ILE A 430 -4.98 21.95 31.57
C ILE A 430 -4.94 21.90 33.10
N SER A 431 -5.96 21.34 33.76
CA SER A 431 -6.06 21.34 35.23
C SER A 431 -6.54 19.99 35.78
N TRP A 432 -6.03 19.60 36.95
CA TRP A 432 -6.40 18.36 37.65
C TRP A 432 -6.24 18.52 39.17
N LEU A 433 -6.72 17.54 39.93
CA LEU A 433 -6.51 17.50 41.38
C LEU A 433 -5.38 16.53 41.73
N GLN A 434 -4.45 16.97 42.56
CA GLN A 434 -3.42 16.14 43.16
C GLN A 434 -3.43 16.41 44.68
N ASP A 435 -3.66 15.38 45.49
CA ASP A 435 -3.74 15.50 46.96
C ASP A 435 -4.71 16.60 47.43
N ASN A 436 -5.86 16.73 46.75
CA ASN A 436 -6.87 17.80 46.92
C ASN A 436 -6.40 19.23 46.58
N HIS A 437 -5.21 19.39 46.00
CA HIS A 437 -4.70 20.67 45.52
C HIS A 437 -4.89 20.75 43.99
N GLN A 438 -5.37 21.90 43.51
CA GLN A 438 -5.53 22.14 42.08
C GLN A 438 -4.16 22.39 41.43
N GLN A 439 -3.79 21.54 40.49
CA GLN A 439 -2.61 21.69 39.65
C GLN A 439 -3.01 22.21 38.28
N SER A 440 -2.06 22.81 37.56
CA SER A 440 -2.31 23.19 36.17
C SER A 440 -1.07 23.29 35.29
N LEU A 441 -1.31 23.18 33.98
CA LEU A 441 -0.34 23.33 32.91
C LEU A 441 -0.91 24.24 31.81
N LYS A 442 -0.07 25.01 31.13
CA LYS A 442 -0.51 25.80 29.97
C LYS A 442 -0.81 24.88 28.78
N LEU A 443 -1.94 25.11 28.12
CA LEU A 443 -2.28 24.47 26.85
C LEU A 443 -1.50 25.13 25.72
N LEU A 444 -0.74 24.34 24.96
CA LEU A 444 0.14 24.81 23.89
C LEU A 444 -0.24 24.19 22.55
N ILE A 445 0.00 24.95 21.48
CA ILE A 445 -0.02 24.40 20.11
C ILE A 445 1.14 23.40 19.93
N ASN A 446 0.99 22.50 18.97
CA ASN A 446 1.99 21.48 18.61
C ASN A 446 2.33 20.48 19.72
N HIS A 447 1.60 20.47 20.83
CA HIS A 447 1.74 19.49 21.91
C HIS A 447 0.65 18.42 21.81
N THR A 448 0.99 17.20 22.19
CA THR A 448 0.05 16.07 22.29
C THR A 448 -0.06 15.64 23.74
N TYR A 449 -1.27 15.71 24.30
CA TYR A 449 -1.57 15.35 25.67
C TYR A 449 -2.14 13.93 25.73
N ILE A 450 -1.51 13.03 26.48
CA ILE A 450 -1.86 11.60 26.51
C ILE A 450 -2.36 11.23 27.90
N TYR A 451 -3.59 10.72 27.99
CA TYR A 451 -4.17 10.19 29.21
C TYR A 451 -3.62 8.78 29.53
N PRO A 452 -3.76 8.28 30.77
CA PRO A 452 -3.19 6.98 31.16
C PRO A 452 -3.78 5.77 30.40
N ASN A 453 -4.95 5.94 29.78
CA ASN A 453 -5.57 4.94 28.90
C ASN A 453 -5.09 5.03 27.44
N GLY A 454 -4.12 5.90 27.15
CA GLY A 454 -3.61 6.17 25.81
C GLY A 454 -4.45 7.15 24.97
N PHE A 455 -5.59 7.63 25.45
CA PHE A 455 -6.39 8.62 24.71
C PHE A 455 -5.60 9.91 24.55
N ARG A 456 -5.52 10.42 23.32
CA ARG A 456 -4.72 11.61 22.98
C ARG A 456 -5.61 12.81 22.77
N VAL A 457 -5.14 13.99 23.16
CA VAL A 457 -5.79 15.26 22.86
C VAL A 457 -4.75 16.26 22.37
N HIS A 458 -5.06 16.98 21.29
CA HIS A 458 -4.28 18.13 20.83
C HIS A 458 -5.18 19.28 20.39
N MET A 459 -4.59 20.46 20.28
CA MET A 459 -5.28 21.66 19.82
C MET A 459 -5.04 21.86 18.32
N GLU A 460 -6.10 22.03 17.53
CA GLU A 460 -6.07 22.14 16.08
C GLU A 460 -6.86 23.34 15.58
N ARG A 461 -6.34 24.06 14.58
CA ARG A 461 -7.05 25.17 13.95
C ARG A 461 -8.06 24.62 12.92
N HIS A 462 -9.26 25.20 12.89
CA HIS A 462 -10.25 24.86 11.88
C HIS A 462 -9.77 25.32 10.48
N PRO A 463 -9.77 24.46 9.45
CA PRO A 463 -9.21 24.81 8.14
C PRO A 463 -9.84 26.06 7.50
N HIS A 464 -11.16 26.22 7.63
CA HIS A 464 -11.93 27.30 7.00
C HIS A 464 -12.54 28.31 7.98
N ALA A 465 -12.07 28.36 9.23
CA ALA A 465 -12.58 29.31 10.22
C ALA A 465 -11.47 29.81 11.15
N PRO A 466 -11.50 31.07 11.61
CA PRO A 466 -10.50 31.64 12.51
C PRO A 466 -10.72 31.16 13.95
N SER A 467 -10.68 29.84 14.15
CA SER A 467 -11.06 29.20 15.40
C SER A 467 -10.27 27.94 15.67
N TRP A 468 -10.12 27.61 16.96
CA TRP A 468 -9.43 26.43 17.44
C TRP A 468 -10.40 25.43 18.04
N ARG A 469 -10.01 24.16 18.07
CA ARG A 469 -10.77 23.05 18.65
C ARG A 469 -9.82 22.03 19.27
N LEU A 470 -10.29 21.33 20.30
CA LEU A 470 -9.65 20.14 20.81
C LEU A 470 -10.04 18.95 19.93
N VAL A 471 -9.05 18.17 19.51
CA VAL A 471 -9.24 16.92 18.78
C VAL A 471 -8.76 15.79 19.67
N GLY A 472 -9.63 14.80 19.86
CA GLY A 472 -9.33 13.57 20.59
C GLY A 472 -9.03 12.42 19.63
N THR A 473 -8.04 11.60 19.95
CA THR A 473 -7.69 10.40 19.16
C THR A 473 -7.71 9.17 20.06
N TYR A 474 -8.45 8.14 19.64
CA TYR A 474 -8.51 6.88 20.37
C TYR A 474 -7.18 6.10 20.28
N PRO A 475 -6.81 5.35 21.32
CA PRO A 475 -5.52 4.69 21.40
C PRO A 475 -5.41 3.40 20.58
N GLU A 476 -6.53 2.71 20.32
CA GLU A 476 -6.55 1.50 19.50
C GLU A 476 -7.03 1.84 18.09
N GLY A 477 -6.23 1.44 17.10
CA GLY A 477 -6.56 1.57 15.69
C GLY A 477 -7.18 0.29 15.13
N THR A 478 -7.81 0.41 13.97
CA THR A 478 -8.24 -0.74 13.16
C THR A 478 -7.41 -0.81 11.89
N PHE A 479 -6.67 -1.91 11.74
CA PHE A 479 -5.92 -2.17 10.53
C PHE A 479 -6.82 -2.75 9.44
N CYS A 480 -7.15 -1.90 8.47
CA CYS A 480 -7.85 -2.26 7.25
C CYS A 480 -6.83 -2.68 6.17
N HIS A 481 -6.83 -3.96 5.81
CA HIS A 481 -6.03 -4.57 4.74
C HIS A 481 -6.83 -4.65 3.45
N LYS A 482 -6.27 -4.21 2.32
CA LYS A 482 -6.95 -4.16 1.01
C LYS A 482 -6.12 -4.90 -0.06
N PRO A 483 -6.10 -6.26 -0.03
CA PRO A 483 -5.39 -7.08 -0.99
C PRO A 483 -6.19 -7.28 -2.28
N SER A 484 -5.57 -7.91 -3.28
CA SER A 484 -6.20 -8.44 -4.50
C SER A 484 -7.16 -7.46 -5.18
N THR A 485 -6.76 -6.18 -5.22
CA THR A 485 -7.59 -5.08 -5.71
C THR A 485 -7.11 -4.62 -7.07
N VAL A 486 -7.93 -4.85 -8.10
CA VAL A 486 -7.63 -4.50 -9.49
C VAL A 486 -7.35 -3.01 -9.66
N SER A 487 -6.69 -2.64 -10.76
CA SER A 487 -6.41 -1.24 -11.07
C SER A 487 -7.69 -0.39 -11.10
N GLY A 488 -7.71 0.65 -10.27
CA GLY A 488 -8.87 1.53 -10.05
C GLY A 488 -9.97 0.94 -9.16
N GLY A 489 -9.71 -0.16 -8.44
CA GLY A 489 -10.52 -0.63 -7.30
C GLY A 489 -10.24 0.12 -5.98
N GLY A 490 -9.35 1.11 -6.03
CA GLY A 490 -9.06 2.01 -4.90
C GLY A 490 -8.18 1.38 -3.82
N LYS A 491 -7.11 0.67 -4.21
CA LYS A 491 -6.13 0.05 -3.29
C LYS A 491 -5.46 1.09 -2.37
N SER A 492 -4.79 2.10 -2.94
CA SER A 492 -4.10 3.16 -2.18
C SER A 492 -5.07 4.15 -1.50
N GLU A 493 -6.34 4.18 -1.89
CA GLU A 493 -7.36 5.04 -1.26
C GLU A 493 -7.59 4.68 0.22
N ILE A 494 -7.30 3.44 0.62
CA ILE A 494 -7.42 2.99 2.02
C ILE A 494 -6.53 3.82 2.97
N SER A 495 -5.37 4.29 2.51
CA SER A 495 -4.42 5.09 3.31
C SER A 495 -4.54 6.60 3.10
N LYS A 496 -5.08 7.06 1.97
CA LYS A 496 -5.29 8.50 1.68
C LYS A 496 -6.24 9.19 2.66
N SER A 497 -5.90 10.37 3.13
CA SER A 497 -6.77 11.12 4.05
C SER A 497 -8.08 11.55 3.38
N ILE A 498 -9.22 11.26 4.00
CA ILE A 498 -10.53 11.77 3.54
C ILE A 498 -10.69 13.28 3.84
N ALA A 499 -9.81 13.87 4.67
CA ALA A 499 -9.92 15.27 5.09
C ALA A 499 -9.88 16.25 3.90
N GLY A 500 -9.13 15.93 2.83
CA GLY A 500 -9.08 16.75 1.61
C GLY A 500 -10.38 16.76 0.82
N ALA A 501 -11.26 15.77 1.02
CA ALA A 501 -12.58 15.69 0.37
C ALA A 501 -13.70 16.38 1.18
N VAL A 502 -13.39 16.90 2.38
CA VAL A 502 -14.38 17.53 3.25
C VAL A 502 -14.62 18.98 2.85
N ILE A 503 -15.87 19.30 2.52
CA ILE A 503 -16.33 20.65 2.17
C ILE A 503 -16.88 21.32 3.42
N SER A 504 -16.57 22.60 3.65
CA SER A 504 -17.12 23.35 4.79
C SER A 504 -17.97 24.54 4.33
N GLY A 505 -19.12 24.74 4.99
CA GLY A 505 -20.04 25.84 4.71
C GLY A 505 -20.67 26.40 5.99
N ASP A 506 -21.39 27.51 5.89
CA ASP A 506 -22.21 28.03 6.99
C ASP A 506 -23.36 27.06 7.32
N PHE A 507 -23.77 27.04 8.59
CA PHE A 507 -24.98 26.35 9.00
C PHE A 507 -26.17 27.28 8.81
N PHE A 508 -27.09 26.90 7.94
CA PHE A 508 -28.27 27.71 7.65
C PHE A 508 -29.49 27.32 8.49
N VAL A 509 -30.24 28.32 8.93
CA VAL A 509 -31.61 28.25 9.45
C VAL A 509 -32.52 29.06 8.53
N GLU A 510 -33.78 28.63 8.39
CA GLU A 510 -34.73 29.30 7.50
C GLU A 510 -35.38 30.48 8.22
N ASP A 511 -36.03 30.20 9.36
CA ASP A 511 -36.57 31.19 10.28
C ASP A 511 -36.12 30.80 11.70
N PHE A 512 -35.18 31.56 12.26
CA PHE A 512 -34.58 31.23 13.55
C PHE A 512 -35.62 30.99 14.66
N ASN A 513 -36.68 31.79 14.74
CA ASN A 513 -37.64 31.63 15.83
C ASN A 513 -38.51 30.42 15.64
N ARG A 514 -39.05 30.23 14.43
CA ARG A 514 -39.90 29.10 14.08
C ARG A 514 -39.14 27.78 14.14
N ASP A 515 -37.90 27.77 13.66
CA ASP A 515 -37.05 26.58 13.65
C ASP A 515 -36.69 26.16 15.08
N MET A 516 -36.36 27.12 15.96
CA MET A 516 -36.07 26.84 17.37
C MET A 516 -37.29 26.36 18.15
N ASP A 517 -38.50 26.85 17.82
CA ASP A 517 -39.76 26.35 18.38
C ASP A 517 -40.01 24.90 17.98
N PHE A 518 -39.74 24.54 16.72
CA PHE A 518 -39.86 23.16 16.24
C PHE A 518 -38.86 22.25 16.96
N VAL A 519 -37.60 22.68 17.11
CA VAL A 519 -36.60 21.90 17.87
C VAL A 519 -37.02 21.68 19.32
N GLY A 520 -37.65 22.68 19.96
CA GLY A 520 -38.24 22.51 21.29
C GLY A 520 -39.21 21.33 21.36
N LYS A 521 -40.13 21.23 20.38
CA LYS A 521 -41.08 20.10 20.29
C LYS A 521 -40.38 18.74 20.14
N ILE A 522 -39.26 18.68 19.42
CA ILE A 522 -38.46 17.45 19.27
C ILE A 522 -37.83 17.06 20.60
N PHE A 523 -37.29 18.02 21.36
CA PHE A 523 -36.66 17.73 22.65
C PHE A 523 -37.65 17.27 23.72
N ASP A 524 -38.88 17.77 23.65
CA ASP A 524 -39.96 17.44 24.58
C ASP A 524 -40.77 16.19 24.18
N HIS A 525 -40.53 15.62 22.99
CA HIS A 525 -41.22 14.41 22.52
C HIS A 525 -40.90 13.17 23.37
N ASP A 526 -41.90 12.32 23.63
CA ASP A 526 -41.71 11.05 24.34
C ASP A 526 -41.31 9.93 23.38
N TYR A 527 -40.07 9.45 23.54
CA TYR A 527 -39.47 8.42 22.71
C TYR A 527 -39.69 6.98 23.23
N ALA A 528 -40.35 6.79 24.38
CA ALA A 528 -40.40 5.50 25.07
C ALA A 528 -41.15 4.39 24.29
N ASN A 529 -42.12 4.76 23.46
CA ASN A 529 -43.03 3.82 22.76
C ASN A 529 -42.77 3.73 21.24
N ARG A 530 -41.59 4.18 20.78
CA ARG A 530 -41.23 4.29 19.36
C ARG A 530 -41.07 2.96 18.60
N PHE A 531 -40.80 1.88 19.31
CA PHE A 531 -40.43 0.61 18.68
C PHE A 531 -41.64 -0.11 18.08
N ARG A 532 -41.42 -0.81 16.95
CA ARG A 532 -42.46 -1.67 16.36
C ARG A 532 -42.78 -2.87 17.26
N ASP A 533 -41.76 -3.46 17.89
CA ASP A 533 -41.94 -4.52 18.89
C ASP A 533 -42.41 -3.92 20.24
N PRO A 534 -43.64 -4.22 20.71
CA PRO A 534 -44.15 -3.72 21.97
C PRO A 534 -43.32 -4.13 23.19
N LYS A 535 -42.55 -5.24 23.12
CA LYS A 535 -41.68 -5.69 24.22
C LYS A 535 -40.54 -4.72 24.50
N LEU A 536 -40.17 -3.89 23.52
CA LEU A 536 -39.11 -2.89 23.65
C LEU A 536 -39.65 -1.55 24.17
N HIS A 537 -40.95 -1.39 24.36
CA HIS A 537 -41.53 -0.15 24.91
C HIS A 537 -41.03 0.10 26.33
N GLY A 538 -40.62 1.33 26.61
CA GLY A 538 -40.06 1.71 27.91
C GLY A 538 -38.64 1.21 28.19
N SER A 539 -38.02 0.43 27.30
CA SER A 539 -36.64 -0.07 27.46
C SER A 539 -35.58 1.04 27.41
N ASP A 540 -35.89 2.17 26.77
CA ASP A 540 -35.03 3.35 26.69
C ASP A 540 -35.79 4.63 27.03
N GLN A 541 -35.66 5.05 28.29
CA GLN A 541 -36.28 6.26 28.85
C GLN A 541 -35.35 7.47 28.89
N ARG A 542 -34.16 7.40 28.26
CA ARG A 542 -33.24 8.55 28.24
C ARG A 542 -33.90 9.69 27.45
N SER A 543 -33.86 10.92 27.97
CA SER A 543 -34.24 12.09 27.17
C SER A 543 -33.20 12.41 26.09
N LEU A 544 -33.60 13.14 25.05
CA LEU A 544 -32.72 13.47 23.93
C LEU A 544 -31.47 14.26 24.38
N LEU A 545 -31.66 15.30 25.21
CA LEU A 545 -30.57 16.14 25.72
C LEU A 545 -29.77 15.50 26.87
N SER A 546 -30.17 14.32 27.37
CA SER A 546 -29.46 13.62 28.44
C SER A 546 -27.97 13.40 28.13
N SER A 547 -27.09 13.65 29.10
CA SER A 547 -25.65 13.33 28.97
C SER A 547 -25.39 11.82 28.84
N LYS A 548 -26.36 10.97 29.19
CA LYS A 548 -26.31 9.51 28.99
C LYS A 548 -26.67 9.07 27.56
N ARG A 549 -27.02 10.01 26.67
CA ARG A 549 -27.36 9.76 25.27
C ARG A 549 -26.35 10.45 24.35
N THR A 550 -25.61 9.66 23.58
CA THR A 550 -24.56 10.14 22.66
C THR A 550 -25.17 10.77 21.41
N LEU A 551 -24.42 11.63 20.71
CA LEU A 551 -24.89 12.22 19.45
C LEU A 551 -25.29 11.16 18.42
N GLY A 552 -24.47 10.13 18.23
CA GLY A 552 -24.80 9.00 17.34
C GLY A 552 -26.10 8.28 17.71
N SER A 553 -26.39 8.12 19.01
CA SER A 553 -27.66 7.53 19.43
C SER A 553 -28.87 8.45 19.22
N VAL A 554 -28.68 9.78 19.27
CA VAL A 554 -29.72 10.75 18.88
C VAL A 554 -29.94 10.73 17.38
N ILE A 555 -28.88 10.59 16.57
CA ILE A 555 -29.00 10.41 15.12
C ILE A 555 -29.81 9.16 14.81
N LYS A 556 -29.48 8.02 15.42
CA LYS A 556 -30.27 6.79 15.28
C LYS A 556 -31.73 7.01 15.65
N LEU A 557 -31.99 7.66 16.79
CA LEU A 557 -33.34 7.96 17.29
C LEU A 557 -34.18 8.78 16.31
N LEU A 558 -33.54 9.74 15.63
CA LEU A 558 -34.18 10.68 14.72
C LEU A 558 -34.04 10.28 13.24
N THR A 559 -33.61 9.06 12.94
CA THR A 559 -33.53 8.52 11.58
C THR A 559 -34.62 7.46 11.43
N PRO A 560 -35.54 7.58 10.45
CA PRO A 560 -36.56 6.56 10.19
C PRO A 560 -35.96 5.16 10.08
N SER A 561 -36.70 4.17 10.59
CA SER A 561 -36.35 2.76 10.48
C SER A 561 -37.61 1.94 10.29
N THR A 562 -37.79 1.44 9.08
CA THR A 562 -38.92 0.56 8.73
C THR A 562 -38.95 -0.70 9.58
N THR A 563 -37.77 -1.21 9.98
CA THR A 563 -37.62 -2.43 10.77
C THR A 563 -37.73 -2.23 12.29
N ASP A 564 -37.16 -1.15 12.84
CA ASP A 564 -37.09 -0.97 14.30
C ASP A 564 -38.28 -0.17 14.85
N TYR A 565 -38.82 0.79 14.10
CA TYR A 565 -39.80 1.76 14.58
C TYR A 565 -41.22 1.52 14.08
N SER A 566 -42.21 1.97 14.86
CA SER A 566 -43.62 1.90 14.49
C SER A 566 -43.93 2.83 13.32
N ASP A 567 -44.95 2.50 12.53
CA ASP A 567 -45.34 3.30 11.35
C ASP A 567 -45.70 4.74 11.74
N ALA A 568 -46.39 4.92 12.87
CA ALA A 568 -46.74 6.25 13.39
C ALA A 568 -45.49 7.08 13.78
N TYR A 569 -44.46 6.45 14.35
CA TYR A 569 -43.23 7.15 14.71
C TYR A 569 -42.38 7.49 13.47
N ASN A 570 -42.31 6.58 12.48
CA ASN A 570 -41.65 6.86 11.22
C ASN A 570 -42.34 8.00 10.46
N GLN A 571 -43.68 8.01 10.39
CA GLN A 571 -44.44 9.12 9.81
C GLN A 571 -44.13 10.44 10.52
N TRP A 572 -44.09 10.45 11.86
CA TRP A 572 -43.71 11.65 12.61
C TRP A 572 -42.28 12.12 12.28
N LEU A 573 -41.31 11.21 12.13
CA LEU A 573 -39.95 11.56 11.75
C LEU A 573 -39.86 12.13 10.33
N GLU A 574 -40.64 11.59 9.39
CA GLU A 574 -40.70 12.05 7.99
C GLU A 574 -41.30 13.45 7.86
N GLU A 575 -42.18 13.85 8.78
CA GLU A 575 -42.74 15.20 8.85
C GLU A 575 -41.73 16.26 9.34
N ILE A 576 -40.59 15.85 9.93
CA ILE A 576 -39.57 16.78 10.42
C ILE A 576 -38.66 17.21 9.26
N PRO A 577 -38.59 18.52 8.93
CA PRO A 577 -37.70 18.99 7.88
C PRO A 577 -36.24 18.68 8.21
N GLN A 578 -35.45 18.32 7.19
CA GLN A 578 -34.05 17.93 7.41
C GLN A 578 -33.24 19.04 8.09
N HIS A 579 -33.42 20.32 7.75
CA HIS A 579 -32.67 21.41 8.39
C HIS A 579 -32.97 21.52 9.89
N ILE A 580 -34.20 21.22 10.32
CA ILE A 580 -34.61 21.17 11.74
C ILE A 580 -33.92 20.02 12.47
N LEU A 581 -33.86 18.83 11.87
CA LEU A 581 -33.09 17.71 12.44
C LEU A 581 -31.62 18.08 12.60
N GLY A 582 -31.04 18.74 11.59
CA GLY A 582 -29.67 19.22 11.62
C GLY A 582 -29.44 20.22 12.75
N LEU A 583 -30.44 21.06 13.04
CA LEU A 583 -30.41 22.06 14.11
C LEU A 583 -30.52 21.39 15.49
N ALA A 584 -31.43 20.43 15.65
CA ALA A 584 -31.56 19.62 16.86
C ALA A 584 -30.26 18.89 17.21
N LEU A 585 -29.60 18.27 16.21
CA LEU A 585 -28.31 17.60 16.38
C LEU A 585 -27.18 18.59 16.71
N MET A 586 -27.18 19.77 16.09
CA MET A 586 -26.23 20.83 16.39
C MET A 586 -26.37 21.31 17.85
N ILE A 587 -27.59 21.57 18.29
CA ILE A 587 -27.85 21.99 19.67
C ILE A 587 -27.48 20.89 20.65
N LYS A 588 -27.84 19.63 20.37
CA LYS A 588 -27.44 18.47 21.19
C LYS A 588 -25.92 18.39 21.37
N ARG A 589 -25.15 18.69 20.32
CA ARG A 589 -23.67 18.64 20.39
C ARG A 589 -23.09 19.64 21.38
N PHE A 590 -23.63 20.86 21.40
CA PHE A 590 -23.15 21.95 22.25
C PHE A 590 -23.81 21.96 23.63
N TYR A 591 -24.97 21.32 23.79
CA TYR A 591 -25.74 21.29 25.02
C TYR A 591 -24.90 20.91 26.25
N LYS A 592 -24.93 21.77 27.26
CA LYS A 592 -24.40 21.48 28.59
C LYS A 592 -25.54 21.26 29.57
N LYS A 593 -25.36 20.30 30.49
CA LYS A 593 -26.38 19.95 31.50
C LYS A 593 -26.83 21.16 32.33
N GLU A 594 -25.93 22.11 32.57
CA GLU A 594 -26.18 23.35 33.32
C GLU A 594 -27.15 24.32 32.64
N TRP A 595 -27.35 24.23 31.31
CA TRP A 595 -28.28 25.10 30.58
C TRP A 595 -29.74 24.75 30.88
N GLY A 596 -30.03 23.49 31.20
CA GLY A 596 -31.39 23.01 31.43
C GLY A 596 -32.33 23.40 30.29
N LEU A 597 -33.46 24.02 30.62
CA LEU A 597 -34.45 24.48 29.65
C LEU A 597 -34.04 25.78 28.91
N ASN A 598 -32.99 26.47 29.37
CA ASN A 598 -32.56 27.76 28.81
C ASN A 598 -31.55 27.63 27.66
N TRP A 599 -31.46 26.47 27.01
CA TRP A 599 -30.49 26.21 25.94
C TRP A 599 -30.61 27.18 24.74
N ARG A 600 -31.82 27.73 24.48
CA ARG A 600 -32.10 28.61 23.33
C ARG A 600 -31.25 29.89 23.32
N GLN A 601 -30.97 30.48 24.49
CA GLN A 601 -30.27 31.77 24.59
C GLN A 601 -28.80 31.72 24.11
N HIS A 602 -28.25 30.51 23.93
CA HIS A 602 -26.88 30.29 23.49
C HIS A 602 -26.73 30.36 21.96
N PHE A 603 -27.85 30.37 21.24
CA PHE A 603 -27.90 30.40 19.79
C PHE A 603 -28.57 31.68 19.29
N SER A 604 -28.13 32.17 18.14
CA SER A 604 -28.64 33.41 17.53
C SER A 604 -28.39 33.46 16.02
N VAL A 605 -28.93 34.48 15.37
CA VAL A 605 -28.61 34.91 14.00
C VAL A 605 -28.36 36.41 14.01
N ASP A 606 -27.59 36.93 13.04
CA ASP A 606 -27.44 38.38 12.89
C ASP A 606 -28.72 39.04 12.37
N LEU A 607 -28.88 40.34 12.63
CA LEU A 607 -29.86 41.16 11.92
C LEU A 607 -29.20 41.76 10.66
N ILE A 608 -29.56 41.25 9.49
CA ILE A 608 -29.08 41.74 8.19
C ILE A 608 -30.17 42.67 7.63
N ASN A 609 -29.84 43.96 7.48
CA ASN A 609 -30.78 44.99 7.04
C ASN A 609 -32.09 45.02 7.87
N GLY A 610 -31.99 44.79 9.19
CA GLY A 610 -33.12 44.79 10.11
C GLY A 610 -33.99 43.52 10.09
N LYS A 611 -33.63 42.49 9.31
CA LYS A 611 -34.28 41.18 9.30
C LYS A 611 -33.34 40.11 9.87
N PRO A 612 -33.86 39.08 10.57
CA PRO A 612 -33.05 37.93 10.96
C PRO A 612 -32.36 37.32 9.73
N GLY A 613 -31.05 37.14 9.82
CA GLY A 613 -30.27 36.40 8.84
C GLY A 613 -30.44 34.90 9.02
N ASN A 614 -29.75 34.14 8.17
CA ASN A 614 -29.93 32.70 8.05
C ASN A 614 -28.75 31.90 8.61
N GLU A 615 -27.69 32.54 9.07
CA GLU A 615 -26.48 31.86 9.55
C GLU A 615 -26.52 31.65 11.06
N LEU A 616 -26.58 30.39 11.50
CA LEU A 616 -26.64 30.06 12.92
C LEU A 616 -25.34 30.39 13.64
N LYS A 617 -25.46 31.07 14.78
CA LYS A 617 -24.36 31.41 15.67
C LYS A 617 -24.49 30.72 17.01
N PHE A 618 -23.34 30.36 17.58
CA PHE A 618 -23.19 29.93 18.97
C PHE A 618 -22.32 30.95 19.70
N HIS A 619 -22.85 31.60 20.74
CA HIS A 619 -22.16 32.68 21.46
C HIS A 619 -21.53 33.75 20.53
N GLY A 620 -22.29 34.19 19.52
CA GLY A 620 -21.87 35.21 18.55
C GLY A 620 -20.96 34.72 17.42
N ARG A 621 -20.46 33.47 17.48
CA ARG A 621 -19.61 32.87 16.45
C ARG A 621 -20.44 32.07 15.45
N LYS A 622 -20.24 32.31 14.15
CA LYS A 622 -20.86 31.53 13.06
C LYS A 622 -20.45 30.05 13.17
N LEU A 623 -21.44 29.17 13.12
CA LEU A 623 -21.21 27.73 13.10
C LEU A 623 -20.95 27.27 11.67
N ARG A 624 -19.86 26.50 11.50
CA ARG A 624 -19.51 25.84 10.25
C ARG A 624 -19.97 24.38 10.28
N ALA A 625 -20.63 23.96 9.21
CA ALA A 625 -20.97 22.58 8.93
C ALA A 625 -19.97 21.97 7.96
N SER A 626 -19.67 20.69 8.13
CA SER A 626 -18.80 19.92 7.23
C SER A 626 -19.63 18.92 6.44
N TYR A 627 -19.25 18.73 5.18
CA TYR A 627 -19.93 17.87 4.24
C TYR A 627 -18.94 17.02 3.47
N LEU A 628 -19.40 15.89 2.93
CA LEU A 628 -18.61 14.99 2.12
C LEU A 628 -19.41 14.62 0.88
N ARG A 629 -18.76 14.62 -0.29
CA ARG A 629 -19.33 14.06 -1.51
C ARG A 629 -19.38 12.53 -1.40
N VAL A 630 -20.52 11.94 -1.74
CA VAL A 630 -20.67 10.49 -1.92
C VAL A 630 -21.41 10.23 -3.23
N GLY A 631 -20.63 10.19 -4.31
CA GLY A 631 -21.09 9.97 -5.67
C GLY A 631 -21.77 11.18 -6.32
N PHE A 632 -22.38 10.90 -7.47
CA PHE A 632 -22.99 11.88 -8.35
C PHE A 632 -24.46 11.54 -8.63
N ASP A 633 -25.25 12.54 -9.01
CA ASP A 633 -26.57 12.32 -9.58
C ASP A 633 -26.48 11.98 -11.09
N GLU A 634 -27.63 11.77 -11.73
CA GLU A 634 -27.73 11.41 -13.14
C GLU A 634 -27.23 12.51 -14.10
N ASN A 635 -27.17 13.77 -13.64
CA ASN A 635 -26.66 14.90 -14.40
C ASN A 635 -25.18 15.18 -14.12
N GLY A 636 -24.53 14.39 -13.26
CA GLY A 636 -23.14 14.59 -12.84
C GLY A 636 -22.96 15.64 -11.74
N ALA A 637 -24.02 16.11 -11.09
CA ALA A 637 -23.94 16.98 -9.93
C ALA A 637 -23.50 16.19 -8.69
N TRP A 638 -22.80 16.85 -7.76
CA TRP A 638 -22.30 16.20 -6.56
C TRP A 638 -23.42 15.88 -5.58
N ARG A 639 -23.45 14.64 -5.07
CA ARG A 639 -24.30 14.27 -3.94
C ARG A 639 -23.52 14.52 -2.65
N VAL A 640 -23.91 15.58 -1.92
CA VAL A 640 -23.16 16.08 -0.77
C VAL A 640 -23.93 15.84 0.52
N PHE A 641 -23.29 15.19 1.49
CA PHE A 641 -23.92 14.76 2.75
C PHE A 641 -23.24 15.40 3.95
N LYS A 642 -24.07 15.84 4.90
CA LYS A 642 -23.59 16.49 6.11
C LYS A 642 -22.95 15.49 7.07
N LEU A 643 -21.69 15.74 7.41
CA LEU A 643 -20.96 15.02 8.45
C LEU A 643 -21.46 15.42 9.84
N ARG A 644 -21.21 14.55 10.81
CA ARG A 644 -21.44 14.88 12.21
C ARG A 644 -20.55 16.02 12.65
N GLN A 645 -21.08 16.86 13.54
CA GLN A 645 -20.32 18.00 14.06
C GLN A 645 -19.11 17.58 14.91
N ASP A 646 -19.14 16.38 15.49
CA ASP A 646 -18.01 15.79 16.23
C ASP A 646 -17.13 14.88 15.39
N PHE A 647 -17.46 14.67 14.11
CA PHE A 647 -16.63 13.87 13.21
C PHE A 647 -15.42 14.67 12.72
N ILE A 648 -14.30 13.97 12.67
CA ILE A 648 -13.10 14.37 11.94
C ILE A 648 -12.48 13.07 11.42
N ALA A 649 -11.83 13.14 10.26
CA ALA A 649 -11.16 12.01 9.62
C ALA A 649 -10.28 11.25 10.63
N SER A 650 -10.17 9.93 10.55
CA SER A 650 -9.25 9.16 11.38
C SER A 650 -7.80 9.59 11.14
N GLU A 651 -6.93 9.41 12.14
CA GLU A 651 -5.50 9.44 11.90
C GLU A 651 -5.09 8.09 11.31
N LYS A 652 -4.41 8.09 10.17
CA LYS A 652 -4.05 6.87 9.46
C LYS A 652 -2.54 6.72 9.38
N LEU A 653 -2.04 5.60 9.88
CA LEU A 653 -0.70 5.13 9.55
C LEU A 653 -0.79 4.23 8.33
N GLN A 654 -0.11 4.60 7.26
CA GLN A 654 -0.01 3.75 6.08
C GLN A 654 0.90 2.56 6.41
N MET A 655 0.33 1.36 6.35
CA MET A 655 1.04 0.12 6.66
C MET A 655 1.54 -0.56 5.38
N GLU A 656 0.83 -0.34 4.26
CA GLU A 656 1.02 -1.00 2.97
C GLU A 656 0.61 -0.06 1.82
N ASP A 657 1.06 -0.36 0.59
CA ASP A 657 0.63 0.37 -0.62
C ASP A 657 0.61 -0.51 -1.87
N ASP A 658 1.72 -1.18 -2.20
CA ASP A 658 1.86 -1.91 -3.46
C ASP A 658 2.67 -3.21 -3.40
N ILE A 659 3.78 -3.23 -2.66
CA ILE A 659 4.58 -4.44 -2.43
C ILE A 659 4.59 -4.72 -0.92
N THR A 660 3.77 -5.68 -0.51
CA THR A 660 3.65 -6.12 0.88
C THR A 660 4.21 -7.53 1.01
N VAL A 661 4.94 -7.79 2.09
CA VAL A 661 5.16 -9.14 2.58
C VAL A 661 4.45 -9.37 3.89
N SER A 662 3.95 -10.58 4.09
CA SER A 662 3.20 -10.93 5.28
C SER A 662 3.49 -12.34 5.78
N THR A 663 3.09 -12.62 7.01
CA THR A 663 3.22 -13.93 7.65
C THR A 663 2.09 -14.14 8.65
N VAL A 664 1.69 -15.39 8.86
CA VAL A 664 0.63 -15.76 9.80
C VAL A 664 1.22 -16.42 11.03
N VAL A 665 0.89 -15.86 12.19
CA VAL A 665 1.42 -16.29 13.47
C VAL A 665 0.28 -16.75 14.39
N PRO A 666 0.39 -17.93 15.02
CA PRO A 666 -0.53 -18.33 16.07
C PRO A 666 -0.54 -17.32 17.22
N THR A 667 -1.73 -16.91 17.68
CA THR A 667 -1.83 -15.89 18.74
C THR A 667 -1.23 -16.34 20.06
N ARG A 668 -1.19 -17.67 20.33
CA ARG A 668 -0.51 -18.26 21.48
C ARG A 668 1.00 -17.99 21.54
N SER A 669 1.61 -17.65 20.41
CA SER A 669 3.04 -17.32 20.30
C SER A 669 3.33 -15.83 20.48
N LEU A 670 2.29 -15.00 20.59
CA LEU A 670 2.39 -13.56 20.74
C LEU A 670 1.87 -13.12 22.11
N THR A 671 2.37 -11.98 22.59
CA THR A 671 1.87 -11.31 23.80
C THR A 671 1.51 -9.88 23.47
N GLY A 672 0.59 -9.27 24.24
CA GLY A 672 0.20 -7.87 24.06
C GLY A 672 -0.62 -7.56 22.81
N LEU A 673 -1.37 -8.54 22.30
CA LEU A 673 -2.42 -8.32 21.30
C LEU A 673 -3.60 -7.56 21.91
N ASN A 674 -4.41 -6.95 21.05
CA ASN A 674 -5.65 -6.29 21.48
C ASN A 674 -6.65 -7.38 21.97
N PRO A 675 -7.13 -7.30 23.22
CA PRO A 675 -7.99 -8.32 23.81
C PRO A 675 -9.39 -8.41 23.17
N ASP A 676 -9.83 -7.41 22.42
CA ASP A 676 -11.13 -7.41 21.74
C ASP A 676 -11.17 -8.35 20.52
N TYR A 677 -10.01 -8.89 20.10
CA TYR A 677 -9.89 -9.84 19.00
C TYR A 677 -9.53 -11.22 19.52
N HIS A 678 -10.22 -12.23 19.00
CA HIS A 678 -10.09 -13.63 19.44
C HIS A 678 -9.65 -14.57 18.31
N ASN A 679 -9.03 -14.03 17.26
CA ASN A 679 -8.53 -14.82 16.14
C ASN A 679 -7.50 -15.86 16.61
N PRO A 680 -7.57 -17.13 16.17
CA PRO A 680 -6.57 -18.15 16.55
C PRO A 680 -5.17 -17.89 16.00
N SER A 681 -5.09 -17.15 14.90
CA SER A 681 -3.85 -16.73 14.25
C SER A 681 -4.06 -15.34 13.69
N VAL A 682 -2.97 -14.58 13.54
CA VAL A 682 -3.02 -13.20 13.05
C VAL A 682 -1.98 -13.00 11.95
N LYS A 683 -2.33 -12.15 10.99
CA LYS A 683 -1.43 -11.76 9.91
C LYS A 683 -0.67 -10.49 10.29
N LEU A 684 0.65 -10.58 10.24
CA LEU A 684 1.57 -9.45 10.38
C LEU A 684 2.13 -9.10 9.02
N VAL A 685 2.32 -7.81 8.75
CA VAL A 685 2.74 -7.33 7.43
C VAL A 685 3.89 -6.34 7.55
N ASN A 686 4.67 -6.24 6.47
CA ASN A 686 5.63 -5.19 6.24
C ASN A 686 5.56 -4.72 4.80
N ASN A 687 5.59 -3.40 4.61
CA ASN A 687 5.81 -2.81 3.30
C ASN A 687 7.29 -2.94 2.92
N CYS A 688 7.57 -3.44 1.71
CA CYS A 688 8.93 -3.65 1.19
C CYS A 688 9.59 -2.37 0.66
N GLU A 689 8.82 -1.29 0.50
CA GLU A 689 9.24 -0.06 -0.18
C GLU A 689 9.56 1.04 0.84
N GLU A 690 10.60 1.85 0.61
CA GLU A 690 10.89 3.10 1.33
C GLU A 690 10.18 4.31 0.69
N SER A 691 9.84 4.21 -0.59
CA SER A 691 9.18 5.26 -1.37
C SER A 691 8.15 4.66 -2.33
N PHE A 692 7.03 5.34 -2.55
CA PHE A 692 5.93 4.91 -3.41
C PHE A 692 5.98 5.58 -4.78
N PHE A 693 5.84 4.78 -5.83
CA PHE A 693 5.81 5.27 -7.22
C PHE A 693 4.41 5.76 -7.61
N GLN A 694 4.02 6.89 -7.04
CA GLN A 694 2.69 7.47 -7.16
C GLN A 694 2.37 7.93 -8.60
N ARG A 695 1.09 7.85 -8.95
CA ARG A 695 0.52 8.44 -10.18
C ARG A 695 -0.51 9.50 -9.78
N PRO A 696 -0.12 10.78 -9.68
CA PRO A 696 -1.00 11.84 -9.21
C PRO A 696 -1.91 12.34 -10.34
N ASP A 697 -2.96 11.57 -10.64
CA ASP A 697 -3.89 11.86 -11.75
C ASP A 697 -4.59 13.24 -11.57
N ASP A 698 -4.91 13.63 -10.33
CA ASP A 698 -5.63 14.88 -10.03
C ASP A 698 -4.72 16.12 -9.95
N ALA A 699 -3.39 15.94 -9.88
CA ALA A 699 -2.45 17.05 -9.71
C ALA A 699 -2.34 17.96 -10.94
N VAL A 700 -2.88 17.53 -12.09
CA VAL A 700 -3.03 18.39 -13.26
C VAL A 700 -3.96 19.58 -12.98
N HIS A 701 -4.90 19.40 -12.04
CA HIS A 701 -5.80 20.45 -11.57
C HIS A 701 -5.16 21.19 -10.39
N ARG A 702 -4.78 22.44 -10.63
CA ARG A 702 -4.06 23.30 -9.68
C ARG A 702 -4.79 23.37 -8.32
N GLY A 703 -4.04 23.17 -7.23
CA GLY A 703 -4.56 23.26 -5.87
C GLY A 703 -5.52 22.15 -5.44
N THR A 704 -5.75 21.15 -6.30
CA THR A 704 -6.65 20.01 -5.98
C THR A 704 -5.91 18.93 -5.19
N ASP A 705 -4.75 18.48 -5.67
CA ASP A 705 -3.91 17.50 -4.97
C ASP A 705 -2.83 18.19 -4.13
N LEU A 706 -3.23 18.61 -2.93
CA LEU A 706 -2.36 19.32 -1.98
C LEU A 706 -1.16 18.48 -1.54
N GLN A 707 -1.28 17.15 -1.51
CA GLN A 707 -0.17 16.28 -1.10
C GLN A 707 0.90 16.23 -2.19
N THR A 708 0.51 16.03 -3.45
CA THR A 708 1.46 16.03 -4.57
C THR A 708 2.17 17.38 -4.70
N GLU A 709 1.44 18.49 -4.58
CA GLU A 709 2.05 19.82 -4.64
C GLU A 709 2.99 20.11 -3.46
N LEU A 710 2.68 19.61 -2.25
CA LEU A 710 3.58 19.64 -1.11
C LEU A 710 4.83 18.80 -1.36
N ASP A 711 4.69 17.57 -1.84
CA ASP A 711 5.80 16.68 -2.15
C ASP A 711 6.72 17.30 -3.21
N PHE A 712 6.14 17.95 -4.22
CA PHE A 712 6.88 18.64 -5.28
C PHE A 712 7.60 19.88 -4.78
N SER A 713 7.26 20.44 -3.62
CA SER A 713 8.04 21.51 -2.99
C SER A 713 9.32 21.00 -2.33
N GLY A 714 9.38 19.70 -2.03
CA GLY A 714 10.55 19.01 -1.51
C GLY A 714 11.75 19.06 -2.46
N LYS A 715 12.94 18.83 -1.90
CA LYS A 715 14.18 18.68 -2.66
C LYS A 715 14.61 17.21 -2.67
N GLY A 716 15.23 16.76 -3.75
CA GLY A 716 15.71 15.38 -3.88
C GLY A 716 14.66 14.39 -4.41
N ASN A 717 13.59 14.89 -5.03
CA ASN A 717 12.57 14.08 -5.68
C ASN A 717 13.13 13.32 -6.89
N PHE A 718 12.60 12.12 -7.12
CA PHE A 718 12.71 11.41 -8.39
C PHE A 718 11.39 11.55 -9.12
N ILE A 719 11.39 12.19 -10.29
CA ILE A 719 10.18 12.54 -11.06
C ILE A 719 10.30 11.94 -12.46
N SER A 720 9.17 11.50 -13.03
CA SER A 720 9.11 10.98 -14.39
C SER A 720 7.81 11.38 -15.08
N ASN A 721 7.89 11.57 -16.41
CA ASN A 721 6.79 11.96 -17.29
C ASN A 721 6.18 13.34 -16.98
N PHE A 722 7.01 14.30 -16.58
CA PHE A 722 6.65 15.73 -16.52
C PHE A 722 7.41 16.52 -17.56
N GLN A 723 6.86 17.68 -17.94
CA GLN A 723 7.53 18.59 -18.84
C GLN A 723 8.72 19.28 -18.13
N PRO A 724 9.92 19.30 -18.71
CA PRO A 724 11.05 20.07 -18.18
C PRO A 724 10.83 21.56 -18.45
N LEU A 725 10.30 22.28 -17.45
CA LEU A 725 10.07 23.72 -17.54
C LEU A 725 11.34 24.49 -17.14
N ASN A 726 11.51 25.70 -17.66
CA ASN A 726 12.67 26.55 -17.44
C ASN A 726 12.31 27.90 -16.77
N THR A 727 13.31 28.73 -16.49
CA THR A 727 13.13 30.05 -15.85
C THR A 727 12.12 30.97 -16.56
N GLN A 728 12.03 30.91 -17.89
CA GLN A 728 11.08 31.71 -18.67
C GLN A 728 9.65 31.19 -18.48
N ASP A 729 9.44 29.87 -18.55
CA ASP A 729 8.13 29.27 -18.28
C ASP A 729 7.63 29.62 -16.86
N ALA A 730 8.54 29.66 -15.88
CA ALA A 730 8.20 30.08 -14.51
C ALA A 730 7.75 31.55 -14.44
N LYS A 731 8.33 32.45 -15.23
CA LYS A 731 7.91 33.86 -15.29
C LYS A 731 6.54 33.98 -15.95
N GLU A 732 6.31 33.26 -17.03
CA GLU A 732 5.00 33.21 -17.71
C GLU A 732 3.90 32.70 -16.76
N LEU A 733 4.18 31.65 -15.99
CA LEU A 733 3.26 31.18 -14.96
C LEU A 733 3.00 32.21 -13.85
N LEU A 734 3.96 33.08 -13.51
CA LEU A 734 3.74 34.16 -12.53
C LEU A 734 2.96 35.34 -13.09
N GLU A 735 3.15 35.65 -14.38
CA GLU A 735 2.43 36.71 -15.09
C GLU A 735 0.94 36.33 -15.25
N ASP A 736 0.64 35.04 -15.31
CA ASP A 736 -0.72 34.49 -15.29
C ASP A 736 -1.31 34.40 -13.87
N VAL A 737 -1.50 35.57 -13.25
CA VAL A 737 -1.83 35.72 -11.82
C VAL A 737 -3.07 34.91 -11.40
N VAL A 738 -4.11 34.87 -12.22
CA VAL A 738 -5.38 34.19 -11.89
C VAL A 738 -5.15 32.71 -11.69
N TYR A 739 -4.46 32.08 -12.65
CA TYR A 739 -4.17 30.65 -12.63
C TYR A 739 -3.03 30.30 -11.66
N PHE A 740 -2.11 31.24 -11.41
CA PHE A 740 -1.07 31.09 -10.39
C PHE A 740 -1.65 30.98 -8.98
N GLU A 741 -2.67 31.77 -8.65
CA GLU A 741 -3.33 31.74 -7.33
C GLU A 741 -4.08 30.44 -7.05
N GLU A 742 -4.41 29.65 -8.07
CA GLU A 742 -5.03 28.33 -7.91
C GLU A 742 -4.06 27.27 -7.35
N PHE A 743 -2.75 27.43 -7.55
CA PHE A 743 -1.77 26.51 -6.96
C PHE A 743 -1.73 26.65 -5.44
N SER A 744 -1.41 25.56 -4.73
CA SER A 744 -1.11 25.62 -3.31
C SER A 744 0.15 26.47 -3.04
N GLU A 745 0.23 27.05 -1.85
CA GLU A 745 1.38 27.87 -1.42
C GLU A 745 2.74 27.16 -1.62
N PRO A 746 2.90 25.85 -1.30
CA PRO A 746 4.13 25.11 -1.61
C PRO A 746 4.53 25.17 -3.10
N MET A 747 3.60 24.92 -4.02
CA MET A 747 3.87 24.94 -5.46
C MET A 747 4.13 26.36 -5.97
N GLN A 748 3.37 27.35 -5.48
CA GLN A 748 3.63 28.76 -5.77
C GLN A 748 5.06 29.17 -5.39
N ASN A 749 5.57 28.68 -4.26
CA ASN A 749 6.94 28.96 -3.83
C ASN A 749 7.99 28.33 -4.75
N VAL A 750 7.76 27.11 -5.24
CA VAL A 750 8.62 26.47 -6.25
C VAL A 750 8.71 27.33 -7.51
N ILE A 751 7.57 27.79 -8.03
CA ILE A 751 7.49 28.62 -9.25
C ILE A 751 8.19 29.97 -9.03
N ARG A 752 7.96 30.63 -7.88
CA ARG A 752 8.64 31.90 -7.53
C ARG A 752 10.15 31.74 -7.46
N GLU A 753 10.64 30.65 -6.86
CA GLU A 753 12.06 30.34 -6.82
C GLU A 753 12.61 30.08 -8.23
N ALA A 754 11.90 29.32 -9.07
CA ALA A 754 12.30 29.00 -10.43
C ALA A 754 12.41 30.25 -11.33
N ALA A 755 11.49 31.21 -11.18
CA ALA A 755 11.52 32.49 -11.91
C ALA A 755 12.70 33.39 -11.53
N ARG A 756 13.24 33.24 -10.30
CA ARG A 756 14.42 33.95 -9.79
C ARG A 756 15.74 33.22 -10.08
N ALA A 757 15.67 31.98 -10.56
CA ALA A 757 16.84 31.17 -10.85
C ALA A 757 17.64 31.72 -12.05
N LYS A 758 18.89 31.27 -12.18
CA LYS A 758 19.71 31.59 -13.36
C LYS A 758 19.14 30.89 -14.60
N ASN A 759 19.26 31.54 -15.75
CA ASN A 759 18.90 30.93 -17.04
C ASN A 759 19.61 29.57 -17.20
N GLY A 760 18.86 28.55 -17.62
CA GLY A 760 19.33 27.17 -17.77
C GLY A 760 18.93 26.23 -16.63
N ALA A 761 18.34 26.74 -15.54
CA ALA A 761 17.74 25.92 -14.50
C ALA A 761 16.39 25.33 -14.96
N TYR A 762 16.11 24.10 -14.56
CA TYR A 762 14.83 23.43 -14.82
C TYR A 762 14.02 23.25 -13.54
N PHE A 763 12.70 23.15 -13.70
CA PHE A 763 11.76 22.75 -12.66
C PHE A 763 10.60 21.97 -13.30
N VAL A 764 9.73 21.40 -12.47
CA VAL A 764 8.46 20.82 -12.90
C VAL A 764 7.29 21.47 -12.17
N SER A 765 6.12 21.47 -12.79
CA SER A 765 4.86 21.91 -12.21
C SER A 765 3.88 20.74 -12.17
N SER A 766 3.06 20.65 -11.12
CA SER A 766 2.00 19.65 -11.00
C SER A 766 1.05 19.65 -12.21
N ALA A 767 0.81 20.84 -12.80
CA ALA A 767 -0.10 21.04 -13.91
C ALA A 767 0.45 20.69 -15.31
N HIS A 768 1.73 20.31 -15.43
CA HIS A 768 2.39 20.17 -16.74
C HIS A 768 3.02 18.78 -16.95
N PRO A 769 2.19 17.75 -17.26
CA PRO A 769 2.68 16.45 -17.70
C PRO A 769 3.58 16.55 -18.94
N ARG A 770 4.43 15.55 -19.14
CA ARG A 770 5.22 15.40 -20.38
C ARG A 770 4.27 15.30 -21.57
N LEU A 771 4.62 15.98 -22.66
CA LEU A 771 3.95 15.78 -23.94
C LEU A 771 4.50 14.53 -24.65
N VAL A 772 3.60 13.60 -25.00
CA VAL A 772 3.86 12.41 -25.81
C VAL A 772 2.96 12.50 -27.04
N ASP A 773 3.55 12.54 -28.23
CA ASP A 773 2.84 12.76 -29.50
C ASP A 773 1.91 14.00 -29.46
N GLY A 774 2.38 15.08 -28.83
CA GLY A 774 1.66 16.34 -28.70
C GLY A 774 0.53 16.35 -27.65
N LYS A 775 0.35 15.27 -26.86
CA LYS A 775 -0.66 15.19 -25.80
C LYS A 775 -0.04 14.99 -24.42
N PRO A 776 -0.61 15.56 -23.34
CA PRO A 776 -0.17 15.29 -21.99
C PRO A 776 -0.24 13.80 -21.64
N SER A 777 0.86 13.24 -21.14
CA SER A 777 0.91 11.86 -20.67
C SER A 777 -0.12 11.63 -19.57
N GLN A 778 -0.80 10.49 -19.64
CA GLN A 778 -1.75 10.02 -18.62
C GLN A 778 -1.06 9.15 -17.55
N ASN A 779 0.26 9.17 -17.50
CA ASN A 779 1.07 8.36 -16.59
C ASN A 779 2.22 9.17 -15.99
N VAL A 780 1.88 10.35 -15.46
CA VAL A 780 2.77 11.15 -14.61
C VAL A 780 3.22 10.36 -13.38
N ARG A 781 4.48 10.50 -12.97
CA ARG A 781 5.01 9.72 -11.85
C ARG A 781 6.00 10.49 -10.98
N TYR A 782 6.04 10.14 -9.70
CA TYR A 782 7.11 10.53 -8.80
C TYR A 782 7.29 9.48 -7.69
N LEU A 783 8.46 9.47 -7.05
CA LEU A 783 8.69 8.71 -5.82
C LEU A 783 8.33 9.55 -4.60
N GLN A 784 7.17 9.26 -4.01
CA GLN A 784 6.77 9.79 -2.72
C GLN A 784 7.51 9.06 -1.62
N VAL A 785 8.33 9.75 -0.82
CA VAL A 785 8.94 9.13 0.36
C VAL A 785 7.84 8.73 1.32
N ARG A 786 7.95 7.53 1.91
CA ARG A 786 6.96 7.03 2.85
C ARG A 786 6.65 8.04 3.97
N PRO A 787 5.37 8.35 4.22
CA PRO A 787 4.99 9.33 5.24
C PRO A 787 5.53 9.00 6.64
N ASP A 788 5.61 7.72 7.01
CA ASP A 788 6.13 7.29 8.31
C ASP A 788 7.66 7.44 8.45
N ILE A 789 8.39 7.55 7.34
CA ILE A 789 9.81 7.88 7.32
C ILE A 789 10.01 9.40 7.44
N LEU A 790 9.14 10.20 6.78
CA LEU A 790 9.18 11.66 6.85
C LEU A 790 8.77 12.20 8.22
N ASP A 791 7.73 11.62 8.84
CA ASP A 791 7.25 11.95 10.19
C ASP A 791 7.22 10.71 11.11
N PRO A 792 8.40 10.29 11.64
CA PRO A 792 8.48 9.12 12.52
C PRO A 792 7.77 9.34 13.86
N LYS A 793 7.47 10.59 14.23
CA LYS A 793 6.79 10.93 15.49
C LYS A 793 5.36 10.42 15.49
N MET A 794 4.66 10.47 14.34
CA MET A 794 3.29 9.98 14.23
C MET A 794 3.19 8.51 14.64
N ARG A 795 4.07 7.66 14.09
CA ARG A 795 4.15 6.24 14.44
C ARG A 795 4.52 6.02 15.91
N TYR A 796 5.50 6.79 16.41
CA TYR A 796 5.92 6.72 17.81
C TYR A 796 4.77 7.00 18.79
N VAL A 797 4.01 8.07 18.55
CA VAL A 797 2.85 8.46 19.38
C VAL A 797 1.74 7.40 19.34
N ALA A 798 1.49 6.80 18.17
CA ALA A 798 0.51 5.73 18.01
C ALA A 798 0.91 4.46 18.79
N GLU A 799 2.17 4.04 18.70
CA GLU A 799 2.71 2.91 19.48
C GLU A 799 2.62 3.16 20.98
N LEU A 800 3.01 4.36 21.43
CA LEU A 800 2.93 4.78 22.84
C LEU A 800 1.50 4.74 23.38
N SER A 801 0.54 5.25 22.59
CA SER A 801 -0.89 5.29 22.97
C SER A 801 -1.49 3.88 23.05
N THR A 802 -1.19 3.04 22.06
CA THR A 802 -1.63 1.64 22.02
C THR A 802 -1.04 0.85 23.18
N ARG A 803 0.25 1.07 23.49
CA ARG A 803 0.96 0.44 24.61
C ARG A 803 0.26 0.71 25.94
N LEU A 804 -0.12 1.97 26.19
CA LEU A 804 -0.86 2.36 27.39
C LEU A 804 -2.25 1.69 27.43
N ALA A 805 -2.99 1.69 26.32
CA ALA A 805 -4.31 1.06 26.25
C ALA A 805 -4.28 -0.45 26.54
N ARG A 806 -3.21 -1.14 26.13
CA ARG A 806 -3.02 -2.58 26.36
C ARG A 806 -2.31 -2.90 27.68
N GLY A 807 -1.89 -1.89 28.45
CA GLY A 807 -1.15 -2.10 29.70
C GLY A 807 0.25 -2.72 29.53
N LEU A 808 0.92 -2.43 28.41
CA LEU A 808 2.20 -3.03 28.05
C LEU A 808 3.39 -2.23 28.62
N ARG A 809 4.41 -2.93 29.10
CA ARG A 809 5.68 -2.31 29.54
C ARG A 809 6.46 -1.80 28.34
N HIS A 810 7.36 -0.83 28.52
CA HIS A 810 8.18 -0.22 27.45
C HIS A 810 9.07 -1.22 26.66
N ASP A 811 9.44 -2.36 27.24
CA ASP A 811 10.25 -3.42 26.62
C ASP A 811 9.43 -4.41 25.79
N GLN A 812 8.11 -4.44 25.96
CA GLN A 812 7.24 -5.34 25.20
C GLN A 812 6.94 -4.78 23.80
N PRO A 813 6.86 -5.63 22.76
CA PRO A 813 6.48 -5.20 21.43
C PRO A 813 4.99 -4.82 21.37
N VAL A 814 4.65 -3.84 20.53
CA VAL A 814 3.28 -3.49 20.18
C VAL A 814 2.99 -4.05 18.79
N TYR A 815 2.14 -5.06 18.70
CA TYR A 815 1.75 -5.65 17.42
C TYR A 815 0.51 -4.98 16.85
N PHE A 816 0.55 -4.67 15.55
CA PHE A 816 -0.60 -4.20 14.77
C PHE A 816 -0.96 -5.24 13.71
N PRO A 817 -1.63 -6.35 14.09
CA PRO A 817 -2.07 -7.35 13.11
C PRO A 817 -3.19 -6.80 12.24
N VAL A 818 -3.37 -7.41 11.06
CA VAL A 818 -4.54 -7.15 10.20
C VAL A 818 -5.81 -7.45 10.99
N ASN A 819 -6.74 -6.49 11.02
CA ASN A 819 -8.01 -6.63 11.71
C ASN A 819 -9.18 -6.91 10.77
N SER A 820 -9.12 -6.44 9.52
CA SER A 820 -10.21 -6.61 8.55
C SER A 820 -9.67 -6.60 7.13
N VAL A 821 -10.18 -7.51 6.29
CA VAL A 821 -9.78 -7.66 4.89
C VAL A 821 -10.90 -7.14 4.00
N LEU A 822 -10.61 -6.07 3.25
CA LEU A 822 -11.57 -5.24 2.53
C LEU A 822 -11.07 -5.02 1.11
N THR A 823 -11.28 -5.99 0.22
CA THR A 823 -10.86 -5.90 -1.18
C THR A 823 -11.61 -4.79 -1.92
N GLY A 824 -11.02 -4.28 -3.01
CA GLY A 824 -11.64 -3.28 -3.86
C GLY A 824 -12.01 -3.84 -5.22
N ARG A 825 -13.21 -3.49 -5.70
CA ARG A 825 -13.65 -3.82 -7.06
C ARG A 825 -13.76 -2.56 -7.88
N ARG A 826 -13.33 -2.66 -9.13
CA ARG A 826 -13.59 -1.63 -10.12
C ARG A 826 -14.79 -2.01 -10.96
N ASN A 827 -15.88 -1.31 -10.72
CA ASN A 827 -17.13 -1.51 -11.41
C ASN A 827 -17.26 -0.54 -12.59
N ASN A 828 -17.94 -0.99 -13.64
CA ASN A 828 -18.27 -0.17 -14.80
C ASN A 828 -19.68 -0.49 -15.31
N PRO A 829 -20.41 0.51 -15.84
CA PRO A 829 -21.60 0.27 -16.63
C PRO A 829 -21.21 -0.32 -17.98
N ILE A 830 -22.21 -0.64 -18.79
CA ILE A 830 -22.03 -1.02 -20.19
C ILE A 830 -21.46 0.15 -21.00
N ASP A 831 -20.53 -0.13 -21.92
CA ASP A 831 -20.05 0.81 -22.93
C ASP A 831 -20.05 0.13 -24.30
N HIS A 832 -21.12 0.36 -25.06
CA HIS A 832 -21.30 -0.22 -26.38
C HIS A 832 -20.24 0.23 -27.39
N ALA A 833 -19.75 1.47 -27.28
CA ALA A 833 -18.77 2.01 -28.22
C ALA A 833 -17.39 1.37 -28.00
N ALA A 834 -17.03 1.10 -26.75
CA ALA A 834 -15.79 0.43 -26.39
C ALA A 834 -15.91 -1.11 -26.36
N GLY A 835 -17.10 -1.67 -26.60
CA GLY A 835 -17.37 -3.11 -26.51
C GLY A 835 -17.20 -3.67 -25.09
N ILE A 836 -17.41 -2.84 -24.06
CA ILE A 836 -17.23 -3.23 -22.66
C ILE A 836 -18.58 -3.66 -22.08
N ARG A 837 -18.65 -4.90 -21.60
CA ARG A 837 -19.80 -5.45 -20.86
C ARG A 837 -19.89 -4.90 -19.43
N PRO A 838 -21.09 -4.82 -18.84
CA PRO A 838 -21.28 -4.34 -17.48
C PRO A 838 -20.57 -5.24 -16.45
N LEU A 839 -20.11 -4.60 -15.37
CA LEU A 839 -19.58 -5.25 -14.16
C LEU A 839 -20.07 -4.57 -12.87
N ALA A 840 -20.88 -3.52 -12.97
CA ALA A 840 -21.41 -2.77 -11.82
C ALA A 840 -22.60 -3.46 -11.13
N ILE A 841 -22.46 -4.75 -10.83
CA ILE A 841 -23.48 -5.60 -10.20
C ILE A 841 -23.38 -5.63 -8.67
N TYR A 842 -22.36 -5.00 -8.10
CA TYR A 842 -22.14 -4.95 -6.65
C TYR A 842 -22.76 -3.69 -6.07
N ASN A 843 -23.34 -3.82 -4.88
CA ASN A 843 -23.69 -2.70 -4.03
C ASN A 843 -22.43 -2.09 -3.34
N PRO A 844 -22.55 -1.06 -2.47
CA PRO A 844 -21.40 -0.45 -1.81
C PRO A 844 -20.41 -1.41 -1.13
N ILE A 845 -20.92 -2.42 -0.42
CA ILE A 845 -20.13 -3.36 0.40
C ILE A 845 -20.77 -4.75 0.32
N HIS A 846 -20.01 -5.71 -0.18
CA HIS A 846 -20.38 -7.13 -0.13
C HIS A 846 -19.53 -7.89 0.89
N TYR A 847 -20.10 -8.96 1.42
CA TYR A 847 -19.40 -10.00 2.17
C TYR A 847 -19.48 -11.30 1.38
N GLN A 848 -18.34 -11.97 1.21
CA GLN A 848 -18.28 -13.26 0.52
C GLN A 848 -17.68 -14.30 1.45
N GLU A 849 -18.32 -15.46 1.52
CA GLU A 849 -17.74 -16.64 2.14
C GLU A 849 -16.51 -17.08 1.32
N LEU A 850 -15.62 -17.87 1.92
CA LEU A 850 -14.32 -18.18 1.31
C LEU A 850 -14.41 -18.77 -0.12
N PRO A 851 -15.35 -19.67 -0.47
CA PRO A 851 -15.47 -20.16 -1.84
C PRO A 851 -15.72 -19.03 -2.85
N GLU A 852 -16.73 -18.19 -2.63
CA GLU A 852 -17.06 -17.08 -3.52
C GLU A 852 -15.95 -16.02 -3.57
N LEU A 853 -15.34 -15.73 -2.41
CA LEU A 853 -14.21 -14.81 -2.31
C LEU A 853 -13.03 -15.31 -3.16
N PHE A 854 -12.74 -16.62 -3.11
CA PHE A 854 -11.63 -17.20 -3.88
C PHE A 854 -11.96 -17.32 -5.37
N MET A 855 -13.21 -17.52 -5.78
CA MET A 855 -13.58 -17.37 -7.20
C MET A 855 -13.23 -15.97 -7.71
N ASP A 856 -13.50 -14.95 -6.91
CA ASP A 856 -13.18 -13.57 -7.24
C ASP A 856 -11.67 -13.28 -7.20
N MET A 857 -10.94 -13.78 -6.20
CA MET A 857 -9.50 -13.58 -6.09
C MET A 857 -8.69 -14.33 -7.16
N ILE A 858 -9.13 -15.51 -7.58
CA ILE A 858 -8.55 -16.26 -8.70
C ILE A 858 -8.67 -15.44 -9.99
N CYS A 859 -9.82 -14.78 -10.20
CA CYS A 859 -10.11 -14.10 -11.45
C CYS A 859 -9.62 -12.65 -11.49
N SER A 860 -9.76 -11.90 -10.40
CA SER A 860 -9.41 -10.48 -10.30
C SER A 860 -9.89 -9.66 -11.51
N LEU A 861 -11.22 -9.58 -11.67
CA LEU A 861 -11.87 -9.08 -12.88
C LEU A 861 -11.85 -7.55 -13.01
N THR A 862 -11.74 -7.05 -14.25
CA THR A 862 -11.75 -5.62 -14.58
C THR A 862 -12.36 -5.34 -15.95
N GLY A 863 -13.04 -4.20 -16.10
CA GLY A 863 -13.59 -3.76 -17.39
C GLY A 863 -12.60 -3.04 -18.31
N LYS A 864 -11.42 -2.61 -17.83
CA LYS A 864 -10.38 -2.03 -18.72
C LYS A 864 -9.57 -3.17 -19.32
N SER A 865 -9.71 -3.39 -20.63
CA SER A 865 -9.12 -4.49 -21.43
C SER A 865 -9.98 -5.77 -21.48
N PRO A 866 -11.20 -5.68 -22.04
CA PRO A 866 -12.05 -6.87 -22.21
C PRO A 866 -11.31 -7.95 -23.03
N SER A 867 -11.52 -9.22 -22.67
CA SER A 867 -11.14 -10.32 -23.56
C SER A 867 -12.01 -10.27 -24.82
N THR A 868 -11.64 -11.04 -25.85
CA THR A 868 -12.51 -11.21 -27.03
C THR A 868 -13.89 -11.78 -26.70
N THR A 869 -14.11 -12.25 -25.46
CA THR A 869 -15.29 -12.95 -24.98
C THR A 869 -15.96 -12.33 -23.73
N GLY A 870 -15.43 -11.26 -23.12
CA GLY A 870 -15.99 -10.71 -21.87
C GLY A 870 -15.02 -9.87 -21.03
N ALA A 871 -15.21 -9.89 -19.70
CA ALA A 871 -14.38 -9.13 -18.75
C ALA A 871 -12.89 -9.47 -18.83
N GLY A 872 -12.02 -8.47 -18.61
CA GLY A 872 -10.58 -8.66 -18.43
C GLY A 872 -10.25 -9.28 -17.07
N SER A 873 -9.08 -9.90 -16.95
CA SER A 873 -8.56 -10.48 -15.70
C SER A 873 -7.14 -9.99 -15.46
N GLU A 874 -6.83 -9.59 -14.23
CA GLU A 874 -5.46 -9.29 -13.78
C GLU A 874 -4.72 -10.54 -13.24
N GLY A 875 -5.33 -11.72 -13.39
CA GLY A 875 -4.85 -13.00 -12.86
C GLY A 875 -5.00 -13.12 -11.35
N ALA A 876 -4.70 -14.30 -10.81
CA ALA A 876 -4.83 -14.61 -9.38
C ALA A 876 -4.20 -13.52 -8.49
N LEU A 877 -4.98 -13.04 -7.51
CA LEU A 877 -4.59 -12.05 -6.51
C LEU A 877 -4.09 -10.72 -7.11
N THR A 878 -4.46 -10.39 -8.35
CA THR A 878 -3.91 -9.28 -9.16
C THR A 878 -2.40 -9.37 -9.41
N LYS A 879 -1.84 -10.57 -9.28
CA LYS A 879 -0.42 -10.88 -9.42
C LYS A 879 -0.07 -11.54 -10.74
N GLY A 880 -1.01 -11.70 -11.69
CA GLY A 880 -0.75 -12.27 -13.01
C GLY A 880 0.49 -11.68 -13.71
N PRO A 881 0.66 -10.34 -13.77
CA PRO A 881 1.86 -9.72 -14.35
C PRO A 881 3.14 -9.80 -13.48
N PHE A 882 3.04 -10.32 -12.26
CA PHE A 882 4.08 -10.24 -11.22
C PHE A 882 4.38 -11.59 -10.54
N ASN A 883 3.83 -12.70 -11.03
CA ASN A 883 4.13 -14.03 -10.54
C ASN A 883 4.79 -14.87 -11.65
N ALA A 884 6.01 -15.33 -11.38
CA ALA A 884 6.81 -16.17 -12.29
C ALA A 884 6.57 -17.68 -12.07
N LEU A 885 5.70 -18.05 -11.13
CA LEU A 885 5.35 -19.43 -10.76
C LEU A 885 3.90 -19.72 -11.15
N SER A 886 3.51 -20.99 -11.04
CA SER A 886 2.10 -21.39 -11.06
C SER A 886 1.32 -20.64 -9.99
N ALA A 887 0.14 -20.12 -10.35
CA ALA A 887 -0.66 -19.31 -9.47
C ALA A 887 -1.17 -20.08 -8.23
N THR A 888 -1.21 -21.41 -8.30
CA THR A 888 -1.59 -22.30 -7.19
C THR A 888 -0.72 -22.13 -5.96
N ALA A 889 0.59 -21.91 -6.10
CA ALA A 889 1.49 -21.71 -4.97
C ALA A 889 1.07 -20.52 -4.07
N ASP A 890 0.69 -19.41 -4.72
CA ASP A 890 0.14 -18.23 -4.06
C ASP A 890 -1.27 -18.49 -3.50
N LEU A 891 -2.15 -19.09 -4.29
CA LEU A 891 -3.56 -19.30 -3.95
C LEU A 891 -3.74 -20.26 -2.76
N ASN A 892 -3.00 -21.37 -2.75
CA ASN A 892 -3.01 -22.34 -1.65
C ASN A 892 -2.59 -21.65 -0.35
N THR A 893 -1.52 -20.85 -0.41
CA THR A 893 -0.99 -20.13 0.76
C THR A 893 -1.95 -19.03 1.24
N ALA A 894 -2.53 -18.27 0.31
CA ALA A 894 -3.56 -17.28 0.63
C ALA A 894 -4.77 -17.94 1.30
N LEU A 895 -5.27 -19.07 0.78
CA LEU A 895 -6.42 -19.75 1.39
C LEU A 895 -6.13 -20.21 2.82
N VAL A 896 -4.96 -20.81 3.05
CA VAL A 896 -4.50 -21.19 4.39
C VAL A 896 -4.46 -19.97 5.32
N SER A 897 -3.99 -18.83 4.83
CA SER A 897 -3.96 -17.55 5.57
C SER A 897 -5.34 -17.14 6.06
N PHE A 898 -6.34 -17.12 5.16
CA PHE A 898 -7.72 -16.77 5.50
C PHE A 898 -8.34 -17.75 6.51
N ILE A 899 -8.15 -19.07 6.31
CA ILE A 899 -8.72 -20.10 7.17
C ILE A 899 -8.11 -20.06 8.58
N LEU A 900 -6.78 -19.94 8.68
CA LEU A 900 -6.09 -19.95 9.99
C LEU A 900 -6.41 -18.71 10.81
N CYS A 901 -6.44 -17.54 10.16
CA CYS A 901 -6.79 -16.29 10.81
C CYS A 901 -8.28 -16.16 11.10
N GLY A 902 -9.14 -16.91 10.39
CA GLY A 902 -10.59 -16.70 10.44
C GLY A 902 -10.96 -15.31 9.93
N TYR A 903 -10.35 -14.88 8.83
CA TYR A 903 -10.64 -13.57 8.24
C TYR A 903 -11.86 -13.62 7.34
N ASP A 904 -12.71 -12.60 7.51
CA ASP A 904 -13.88 -12.37 6.68
C ASP A 904 -13.50 -11.53 5.44
N GLY A 905 -13.95 -11.98 4.26
CA GLY A 905 -13.70 -11.30 3.00
C GLY A 905 -14.81 -10.31 2.65
N TYR A 906 -14.54 -9.02 2.85
CA TYR A 906 -15.41 -7.95 2.34
C TYR A 906 -14.87 -7.40 1.02
N SER A 907 -15.77 -6.95 0.15
CA SER A 907 -15.42 -6.23 -1.08
C SER A 907 -16.16 -4.89 -1.18
N THR A 908 -15.48 -3.89 -1.73
CA THR A 908 -15.93 -2.49 -1.73
C THR A 908 -15.97 -1.94 -3.14
N ALA A 909 -17.07 -1.26 -3.49
CA ALA A 909 -17.27 -0.72 -4.84
C ALA A 909 -16.43 0.54 -5.10
N ALA A 910 -15.87 0.62 -6.31
CA ALA A 910 -15.27 1.83 -6.87
C ALA A 910 -15.70 2.00 -8.34
N GLY A 911 -15.73 3.24 -8.82
CA GLY A 911 -16.21 3.61 -10.15
C GLY A 911 -17.72 3.81 -10.17
N TYR A 912 -18.49 2.72 -10.20
CA TYR A 912 -19.95 2.72 -10.35
C TYR A 912 -20.65 1.71 -9.44
N ILE A 913 -21.94 1.96 -9.15
CA ILE A 913 -22.89 1.01 -8.56
C ILE A 913 -24.12 0.97 -9.46
N GLY A 914 -24.42 -0.19 -10.04
CA GLY A 914 -25.41 -0.28 -11.12
C GLY A 914 -24.99 0.51 -12.37
N SER A 915 -25.94 0.67 -13.30
CA SER A 915 -25.71 1.34 -14.58
C SER A 915 -25.64 2.86 -14.48
N LEU A 916 -26.19 3.47 -13.42
CA LEU A 916 -26.43 4.91 -13.33
C LEU A 916 -25.65 5.63 -12.22
N ARG A 917 -25.26 4.96 -11.13
CA ARG A 917 -24.67 5.65 -9.96
C ARG A 917 -23.14 5.66 -10.03
N ARG A 918 -22.58 6.75 -10.54
CA ARG A 918 -21.13 7.02 -10.48
C ARG A 918 -20.72 7.40 -9.05
N ILE A 919 -19.66 6.79 -8.54
CA ILE A 919 -19.11 7.00 -7.19
C ILE A 919 -17.60 7.29 -7.15
N ASP A 920 -16.88 7.09 -8.25
CA ASP A 920 -15.41 7.17 -8.31
C ASP A 920 -14.76 6.42 -7.14
N HIS A 921 -14.02 7.10 -6.25
CA HIS A 921 -13.37 6.51 -5.08
C HIS A 921 -13.99 6.93 -3.74
N ASP A 922 -15.16 7.58 -3.75
CA ASP A 922 -15.77 8.17 -2.54
C ASP A 922 -16.02 7.11 -1.45
N ILE A 923 -16.49 5.92 -1.85
CA ILE A 923 -16.69 4.80 -0.92
C ILE A 923 -15.34 4.27 -0.44
N SER A 924 -14.34 4.12 -1.31
CA SER A 924 -13.01 3.60 -0.95
C SER A 924 -12.34 4.42 0.16
N LEU A 925 -12.47 5.75 0.12
CA LEU A 925 -11.95 6.66 1.15
C LEU A 925 -12.72 6.56 2.48
N LEU A 926 -14.02 6.25 2.42
CA LEU A 926 -14.93 6.19 3.56
C LEU A 926 -14.78 4.89 4.38
N ILE A 927 -14.34 3.79 3.78
CA ILE A 927 -14.27 2.48 4.44
C ILE A 927 -13.47 2.50 5.75
N PRO A 928 -12.21 3.01 5.80
CA PRO A 928 -11.46 3.06 7.06
C PRO A 928 -12.16 3.90 8.14
N GLU A 929 -12.92 4.92 7.75
CA GLU A 929 -13.66 5.77 8.68
C GLU A 929 -14.84 5.04 9.32
N ILE A 930 -15.55 4.25 8.53
CA ILE A 930 -16.64 3.40 9.02
C ILE A 930 -16.08 2.28 9.89
N TRP A 931 -15.15 1.50 9.35
CA TRP A 931 -14.69 0.25 9.96
C TRP A 931 -13.98 0.47 11.29
N SER A 932 -13.14 1.51 11.38
CA SER A 932 -12.46 1.86 12.64
C SER A 932 -13.39 2.32 13.75
N ARG A 933 -14.62 2.73 13.43
CA ARG A 933 -15.64 3.16 14.40
C ARG A 933 -16.62 2.04 14.75
N LEU A 934 -16.44 0.83 14.21
CA LEU A 934 -17.21 -0.35 14.58
C LEU A 934 -16.50 -1.12 15.71
N PRO A 935 -17.22 -1.49 16.78
CA PRO A 935 -16.76 -2.52 17.72
C PRO A 935 -16.32 -3.80 16.99
N ALA A 936 -15.36 -4.53 17.56
CA ALA A 936 -14.77 -5.71 16.93
C ALA A 936 -15.81 -6.82 16.66
N ASP A 937 -16.69 -7.09 17.63
CA ASP A 937 -17.79 -8.04 17.53
C ASP A 937 -18.82 -7.66 16.46
N GLN A 938 -19.06 -6.37 16.25
CA GLN A 938 -20.00 -5.84 15.26
C GLN A 938 -19.45 -5.83 13.83
N ARG A 939 -18.18 -6.18 13.62
CA ARG A 939 -17.57 -6.35 12.28
C ARG A 939 -17.67 -7.77 11.74
N CYS A 940 -18.07 -8.73 12.58
CA CYS A 940 -18.24 -10.11 12.17
C CYS A 940 -19.49 -10.26 11.29
N PRO A 941 -19.41 -10.94 10.13
CA PRO A 941 -20.54 -11.14 9.23
C PRO A 941 -21.66 -11.94 9.90
N LYS A 942 -21.34 -12.86 10.81
CA LYS A 942 -22.36 -13.58 11.61
C LYS A 942 -23.24 -12.61 12.39
N PHE A 943 -22.63 -11.64 13.08
CA PHE A 943 -23.38 -10.60 13.77
C PHE A 943 -24.24 -9.79 12.79
N MET A 944 -23.66 -9.40 11.65
CA MET A 944 -24.38 -8.61 10.66
C MET A 944 -25.57 -9.36 10.04
N ILE A 945 -25.43 -10.64 9.74
CA ILE A 945 -26.51 -11.50 9.22
C ILE A 945 -27.62 -11.67 10.27
N GLU A 946 -27.26 -12.04 11.51
CA GLU A 946 -28.22 -12.22 12.61
C GLU A 946 -29.01 -10.92 12.92
N ASN A 947 -28.40 -9.76 12.67
CA ASN A 947 -29.02 -8.45 12.87
C ASN A 947 -29.61 -7.84 11.59
N GLY A 948 -29.75 -8.61 10.50
CA GLY A 948 -30.37 -8.16 9.23
C GLY A 948 -29.61 -7.02 8.53
N GLN A 949 -28.32 -6.86 8.82
CA GLN A 949 -27.43 -5.88 8.21
C GLN A 949 -26.80 -6.39 6.90
N LEU A 950 -26.73 -7.71 6.73
CA LEU A 950 -26.36 -8.38 5.49
C LEU A 950 -27.53 -9.22 4.99
N GLU A 951 -27.80 -9.17 3.69
CA GLU A 951 -28.75 -10.06 3.01
C GLU A 951 -28.02 -10.95 2.00
N LYS A 952 -28.41 -12.22 1.93
CA LYS A 952 -27.86 -13.18 0.98
C LYS A 952 -28.44 -12.94 -0.40
N LEU A 953 -27.63 -13.10 -1.44
CA LEU A 953 -28.10 -13.15 -2.82
C LEU A 953 -28.31 -14.62 -3.22
N ASP A 954 -29.44 -14.90 -3.84
CA ASP A 954 -29.82 -16.24 -4.31
C ASP A 954 -29.89 -16.28 -5.83
N ASP A 955 -29.62 -17.44 -6.41
CA ASP A 955 -29.79 -17.66 -7.84
C ASP A 955 -31.27 -17.50 -8.24
N PHE A 956 -31.52 -16.99 -9.44
CA PHE A 956 -32.88 -16.76 -9.94
C PHE A 956 -32.99 -17.05 -11.43
N GLU A 957 -34.21 -17.25 -11.92
CA GLU A 957 -34.50 -17.45 -13.34
C GLU A 957 -34.81 -16.13 -14.03
N TYR A 958 -34.13 -15.87 -15.16
CA TYR A 958 -34.41 -14.73 -16.03
C TYR A 958 -34.45 -15.17 -17.49
N GLN A 959 -35.57 -14.93 -18.17
CA GLN A 959 -35.78 -15.32 -19.57
C GLN A 959 -35.47 -16.82 -19.86
N GLY A 960 -35.76 -17.70 -18.90
CA GLY A 960 -35.56 -19.15 -19.00
C GLY A 960 -34.10 -19.62 -18.84
N LYS A 961 -33.24 -18.76 -18.28
CA LYS A 961 -31.87 -19.11 -17.88
C LYS A 961 -31.66 -18.80 -16.41
N THR A 962 -30.94 -19.70 -15.74
CA THR A 962 -30.47 -19.49 -14.37
C THR A 962 -29.39 -18.41 -14.34
N VAL A 963 -29.55 -17.45 -13.44
CA VAL A 963 -28.59 -16.38 -13.16
C VAL A 963 -27.94 -16.68 -11.81
N TYR A 964 -26.62 -16.93 -11.83
CA TYR A 964 -25.85 -17.37 -10.67
C TYR A 964 -25.48 -16.23 -9.70
N ALA A 965 -26.47 -15.47 -9.23
CA ALA A 965 -26.28 -14.32 -8.35
C ALA A 965 -25.72 -14.69 -6.96
N SER A 966 -25.89 -15.94 -6.52
CA SER A 966 -25.33 -16.43 -5.25
C SER A 966 -23.82 -16.33 -5.16
N ARG A 967 -23.10 -16.31 -6.29
CA ARG A 967 -21.64 -16.09 -6.36
C ARG A 967 -21.20 -14.71 -5.86
N LEU A 968 -22.13 -13.76 -5.75
CA LEU A 968 -21.87 -12.43 -5.20
C LEU A 968 -21.91 -12.39 -3.66
N GLY A 969 -22.30 -13.51 -3.02
CA GLY A 969 -22.37 -13.65 -1.57
C GLY A 969 -23.51 -12.85 -0.94
N TYR A 970 -23.15 -12.01 0.02
CA TYR A 970 -24.05 -11.16 0.78
C TYR A 970 -23.76 -9.70 0.47
N ARG A 971 -24.76 -8.84 0.69
CA ARG A 971 -24.63 -7.40 0.49
C ARG A 971 -25.20 -6.62 1.67
N ILE A 972 -24.69 -5.42 1.93
CA ILE A 972 -25.23 -4.59 3.01
C ILE A 972 -26.68 -4.15 2.73
N THR A 973 -27.46 -4.00 3.79
CA THR A 973 -28.86 -3.56 3.73
C THR A 973 -29.01 -2.10 4.21
N GLU A 974 -30.21 -1.53 4.05
CA GLU A 974 -30.56 -0.23 4.65
C GLU A 974 -30.34 -0.23 6.17
N ARG A 975 -30.58 -1.37 6.84
CA ARG A 975 -30.36 -1.53 8.29
C ARG A 975 -28.89 -1.37 8.67
N PHE A 976 -27.96 -1.84 7.84
CA PHE A 976 -26.53 -1.55 8.02
C PHE A 976 -26.26 -0.04 7.96
N VAL A 977 -26.77 0.63 6.93
CA VAL A 977 -26.60 2.08 6.76
C VAL A 977 -27.16 2.83 7.97
N HIS A 978 -28.39 2.55 8.39
CA HIS A 978 -29.04 3.17 9.55
C HIS A 978 -28.21 3.05 10.84
N THR A 979 -27.71 1.85 11.11
CA THR A 979 -27.04 1.53 12.38
C THR A 979 -25.56 1.93 12.41
N VAL A 980 -24.91 2.01 11.25
CA VAL A 980 -23.46 2.22 11.13
C VAL A 980 -23.12 3.64 10.67
N PHE A 981 -23.79 4.18 9.65
CA PHE A 981 -23.39 5.44 9.02
C PHE A 981 -23.68 6.65 9.92
N GLY A 982 -24.56 6.52 10.92
CA GLY A 982 -24.78 7.52 11.97
C GLY A 982 -23.54 7.76 12.85
N LYS A 983 -22.46 7.00 12.65
CA LYS A 983 -21.14 7.26 13.24
C LYS A 983 -20.33 8.33 12.48
N VAL A 984 -20.71 8.64 11.24
CA VAL A 984 -20.03 9.61 10.36
C VAL A 984 -20.96 10.74 9.90
N PHE A 985 -22.18 10.41 9.49
CA PHE A 985 -23.14 11.34 8.89
C PHE A 985 -24.30 11.69 9.83
N ASN A 986 -24.90 12.86 9.63
CA ASN A 986 -26.12 13.27 10.33
C ASN A 986 -27.39 12.60 9.76
N TYR A 987 -27.39 12.28 8.46
CA TYR A 987 -28.52 11.67 7.74
C TYR A 987 -28.06 10.39 7.06
N PRO A 988 -27.86 9.31 7.83
CA PRO A 988 -27.17 8.12 7.32
C PRO A 988 -27.90 7.45 6.15
N THR A 989 -29.23 7.29 6.22
CA THR A 989 -30.02 6.61 5.18
C THR A 989 -30.12 7.38 3.87
N ALA A 990 -29.81 8.68 3.84
CA ALA A 990 -29.77 9.46 2.60
C ALA A 990 -28.50 9.21 1.76
N VAL A 991 -27.43 8.69 2.38
CA VAL A 991 -26.12 8.52 1.74
C VAL A 991 -26.21 7.51 0.59
N PHE A 992 -26.85 6.36 0.83
CA PHE A 992 -27.12 5.36 -0.19
C PHE A 992 -28.62 5.25 -0.40
N ASP A 993 -29.07 5.57 -1.62
CA ASP A 993 -30.46 5.35 -2.02
C ASP A 993 -30.73 3.85 -2.25
N GLU A 994 -32.01 3.49 -2.39
CA GLU A 994 -32.40 2.11 -2.65
C GLU A 994 -31.72 1.56 -3.91
N ALA A 995 -31.59 2.38 -4.96
CA ALA A 995 -30.94 2.01 -6.22
C ALA A 995 -29.45 1.65 -6.06
N MET A 996 -28.73 2.27 -5.11
CA MET A 996 -27.37 1.87 -4.78
C MET A 996 -27.32 0.58 -3.97
N LEU A 997 -28.25 0.38 -3.03
CA LEU A 997 -28.30 -0.83 -2.21
C LEU A 997 -28.76 -2.06 -3.02
N LYS A 998 -29.62 -1.82 -4.02
CA LYS A 998 -30.22 -2.80 -4.93
C LYS A 998 -29.96 -2.42 -6.39
N PRO A 999 -28.72 -2.58 -6.90
CA PRO A 999 -28.34 -2.15 -8.25
C PRO A 999 -29.20 -2.77 -9.38
N GLU A 1000 -29.82 -3.92 -9.15
CA GLU A 1000 -30.77 -4.57 -10.06
C GLU A 1000 -32.00 -3.72 -10.38
N THR A 1001 -32.34 -2.75 -9.52
CA THR A 1001 -33.48 -1.84 -9.73
C THR A 1001 -33.19 -0.73 -10.76
N GLN A 1002 -31.92 -0.49 -11.07
CA GLN A 1002 -31.51 0.52 -12.07
C GLN A 1002 -31.72 0.00 -13.50
N ASP A 1003 -31.32 -1.25 -13.75
CA ASP A 1003 -31.44 -1.95 -15.03
C ASP A 1003 -31.22 -3.46 -14.83
N MET A 1004 -32.29 -4.23 -14.92
CA MET A 1004 -32.25 -5.69 -14.72
C MET A 1004 -31.47 -6.41 -15.84
N ASP A 1005 -31.55 -5.94 -17.09
CA ASP A 1005 -30.84 -6.58 -18.21
C ASP A 1005 -29.33 -6.41 -18.06
N SER A 1006 -28.87 -5.19 -17.73
CA SER A 1006 -27.45 -4.93 -17.43
C SER A 1006 -26.97 -5.69 -16.19
N TYR A 1007 -27.82 -5.84 -15.18
CA TYR A 1007 -27.50 -6.60 -13.97
C TYR A 1007 -27.28 -8.09 -14.27
N VAL A 1008 -28.20 -8.70 -15.03
CA VAL A 1008 -28.11 -10.10 -15.46
C VAL A 1008 -26.91 -10.32 -16.38
N ASP A 1009 -26.67 -9.45 -17.36
CA ASP A 1009 -25.49 -9.56 -18.24
C ASP A 1009 -24.19 -9.43 -17.45
N GLY A 1010 -24.15 -8.56 -16.43
CA GLY A 1010 -22.98 -8.41 -15.57
C GLY A 1010 -22.68 -9.66 -14.73
N ILE A 1011 -23.69 -10.34 -14.19
CA ILE A 1011 -23.51 -11.61 -13.47
C ILE A 1011 -23.02 -12.70 -14.41
N ASN A 1012 -23.62 -12.81 -15.61
CA ASN A 1012 -23.20 -13.77 -16.61
C ASN A 1012 -21.75 -13.50 -17.08
N ASN A 1013 -21.38 -12.24 -17.25
CA ASN A 1013 -20.01 -11.83 -17.59
C ASN A 1013 -19.00 -12.26 -16.51
N VAL A 1014 -19.35 -12.15 -15.22
CA VAL A 1014 -18.52 -12.68 -14.12
C VAL A 1014 -18.42 -14.21 -14.19
N TYR A 1015 -19.54 -14.90 -14.37
CA TYR A 1015 -19.59 -16.37 -14.45
C TYR A 1015 -18.74 -16.92 -15.62
N GLU A 1016 -18.92 -16.36 -16.82
CA GLU A 1016 -18.17 -16.73 -18.03
C GLU A 1016 -16.68 -16.45 -17.88
N ALA A 1017 -16.32 -15.34 -17.23
CA ALA A 1017 -14.93 -15.02 -16.94
C ALA A 1017 -14.31 -15.99 -15.92
N GLN A 1018 -15.05 -16.36 -14.87
CA GLN A 1018 -14.63 -17.38 -13.90
C GLN A 1018 -14.37 -18.72 -14.59
N GLN A 1019 -15.27 -19.15 -15.47
CA GLN A 1019 -15.11 -20.38 -16.23
C GLN A 1019 -13.86 -20.34 -17.11
N ARG A 1020 -13.67 -19.25 -17.87
CA ARG A 1020 -12.51 -19.06 -18.73
C ARG A 1020 -11.18 -19.06 -17.96
N VAL A 1021 -11.12 -18.41 -16.80
CA VAL A 1021 -9.91 -18.38 -15.98
C VAL A 1021 -9.64 -19.77 -15.38
N ALA A 1022 -10.66 -20.46 -14.89
CA ALA A 1022 -10.50 -21.80 -14.32
C ALA A 1022 -9.93 -22.81 -15.33
N TYR A 1023 -10.36 -22.77 -16.59
CA TYR A 1023 -9.82 -23.64 -17.64
C TYR A 1023 -8.31 -23.51 -17.84
N GLN A 1024 -7.70 -22.36 -17.53
CA GLN A 1024 -6.26 -22.17 -17.65
C GLN A 1024 -5.45 -23.11 -16.75
N TYR A 1025 -5.97 -23.42 -15.56
CA TYR A 1025 -5.34 -24.34 -14.60
C TYR A 1025 -5.37 -25.80 -15.09
N PHE A 1026 -6.34 -26.13 -15.94
CA PHE A 1026 -6.39 -27.44 -16.61
C PHE A 1026 -5.48 -27.46 -17.84
N GLU A 1027 -5.37 -26.35 -18.58
CA GLU A 1027 -4.50 -26.23 -19.75
C GLU A 1027 -3.00 -26.39 -19.40
N ASP A 1028 -2.54 -25.82 -18.29
CA ASP A 1028 -1.14 -25.94 -17.84
C ASP A 1028 -0.89 -27.05 -16.81
N GLY A 1029 -1.93 -27.80 -16.44
CA GLY A 1029 -1.85 -28.90 -15.48
C GLY A 1029 -1.69 -28.47 -14.01
N SER A 1030 -1.66 -27.16 -13.71
CA SER A 1030 -1.52 -26.66 -12.33
C SER A 1030 -2.71 -26.99 -11.43
N ILE A 1031 -3.83 -27.47 -11.98
CA ILE A 1031 -4.95 -28.03 -11.20
C ILE A 1031 -4.50 -29.15 -10.24
N GLU A 1032 -3.44 -29.90 -10.57
CA GLU A 1032 -2.89 -30.95 -9.69
C GLU A 1032 -2.08 -30.38 -8.51
N ASP A 1033 -1.63 -29.13 -8.63
CA ASP A 1033 -0.95 -28.40 -7.55
C ASP A 1033 -1.96 -27.73 -6.60
N ALA A 1034 -3.23 -27.59 -6.98
CA ALA A 1034 -4.23 -26.96 -6.14
C ALA A 1034 -4.53 -27.80 -4.88
N CYS A 1035 -4.55 -27.16 -3.71
CA CYS A 1035 -4.98 -27.83 -2.48
C CYS A 1035 -6.45 -28.28 -2.59
N PRO A 1036 -6.90 -29.30 -1.83
CA PRO A 1036 -8.21 -29.91 -2.04
C PRO A 1036 -9.41 -28.93 -2.13
N PRO A 1037 -9.52 -27.89 -1.27
CA PRO A 1037 -10.61 -26.91 -1.39
C PRO A 1037 -10.56 -26.13 -2.71
N LEU A 1038 -9.37 -25.73 -3.16
CA LEU A 1038 -9.20 -24.98 -4.42
C LEU A 1038 -9.35 -25.85 -5.65
N LYS A 1039 -8.91 -27.11 -5.59
CA LYS A 1039 -9.15 -28.08 -6.66
C LYS A 1039 -10.65 -28.23 -6.90
N ALA A 1040 -11.42 -28.48 -5.84
CA ALA A 1040 -12.87 -28.56 -5.94
C ALA A 1040 -13.48 -27.25 -6.48
N LEU A 1041 -13.01 -26.09 -6.01
CA LEU A 1041 -13.49 -24.79 -6.47
C LEU A 1041 -13.22 -24.54 -7.96
N LEU A 1042 -12.03 -24.86 -8.46
CA LEU A 1042 -11.66 -24.71 -9.86
C LEU A 1042 -12.49 -25.62 -10.78
N HIS A 1043 -12.77 -26.86 -10.35
CA HIS A 1043 -13.71 -27.74 -11.05
C HIS A 1043 -15.12 -27.15 -11.12
N ILE A 1044 -15.63 -26.58 -10.02
CA ILE A 1044 -16.95 -25.93 -10.00
C ILE A 1044 -16.98 -24.70 -10.90
N MET A 1045 -15.90 -23.91 -10.93
CA MET A 1045 -15.79 -22.75 -11.82
C MET A 1045 -15.77 -23.18 -13.30
N ALA A 1046 -15.03 -24.22 -13.65
CA ALA A 1046 -14.88 -24.68 -15.04
C ALA A 1046 -16.09 -25.48 -15.55
N HIS A 1047 -16.62 -26.38 -14.72
CA HIS A 1047 -17.56 -27.42 -15.12
C HIS A 1047 -18.93 -27.33 -14.41
N GLY A 1048 -19.08 -26.44 -13.42
CA GLY A 1048 -20.32 -26.27 -12.66
C GLY A 1048 -20.45 -27.18 -11.43
N GLU A 1049 -19.68 -28.26 -11.35
CA GLU A 1049 -19.73 -29.24 -10.27
C GLU A 1049 -18.35 -29.85 -9.97
N TYR A 1050 -18.22 -30.46 -8.78
CA TYR A 1050 -17.11 -31.33 -8.42
C TYR A 1050 -17.68 -32.60 -7.77
N GLU A 1051 -17.38 -33.77 -8.34
CA GLU A 1051 -17.93 -35.07 -7.90
C GLU A 1051 -19.48 -35.08 -7.81
N GLY A 1052 -20.15 -34.42 -8.76
CA GLY A 1052 -21.62 -34.30 -8.80
C GLY A 1052 -22.21 -33.33 -7.76
N LYS A 1053 -21.38 -32.52 -7.11
CA LYS A 1053 -21.79 -31.55 -6.07
C LYS A 1053 -21.61 -30.12 -6.55
N ALA A 1054 -22.60 -29.28 -6.23
CA ALA A 1054 -22.56 -27.85 -6.45
C ALA A 1054 -21.91 -27.10 -5.27
N ILE A 1055 -21.64 -25.81 -5.45
CA ILE A 1055 -20.90 -24.98 -4.49
C ILE A 1055 -21.55 -24.90 -3.09
N ASP A 1056 -22.86 -25.07 -2.99
CA ASP A 1056 -23.64 -25.02 -1.75
C ASP A 1056 -23.62 -26.33 -0.95
N ASP A 1057 -23.06 -27.41 -1.51
CA ASP A 1057 -22.98 -28.70 -0.82
C ASP A 1057 -22.19 -28.55 0.52
N PRO A 1058 -22.77 -28.95 1.67
CA PRO A 1058 -22.14 -28.81 2.97
C PRO A 1058 -20.78 -29.51 3.10
N THR A 1059 -20.57 -30.60 2.37
CA THR A 1059 -19.29 -31.34 2.39
C THR A 1059 -18.18 -30.57 1.69
N LEU A 1060 -18.51 -29.80 0.64
CA LEU A 1060 -17.56 -28.90 -0.01
C LEU A 1060 -17.27 -27.66 0.84
N ARG A 1061 -18.30 -27.06 1.44
CA ARG A 1061 -18.13 -25.93 2.37
C ARG A 1061 -17.25 -26.30 3.57
N HIS A 1062 -17.33 -27.54 4.04
CA HIS A 1062 -16.50 -28.04 5.14
C HIS A 1062 -15.00 -27.97 4.85
N LEU A 1063 -14.58 -28.11 3.59
CA LEU A 1063 -13.17 -28.02 3.17
C LEU A 1063 -12.53 -26.66 3.48
N PHE A 1064 -13.34 -25.61 3.57
CA PHE A 1064 -12.90 -24.23 3.85
C PHE A 1064 -12.87 -23.91 5.34
N THR A 1065 -13.11 -24.90 6.22
CA THR A 1065 -13.12 -24.69 7.67
C THR A 1065 -11.76 -24.91 8.31
N ARG A 1066 -11.49 -24.18 9.40
CA ARG A 1066 -10.26 -24.34 10.18
C ARG A 1066 -10.11 -25.74 10.78
N GLY A 1067 -11.22 -26.34 11.20
CA GLY A 1067 -11.22 -27.70 11.75
C GLY A 1067 -10.71 -28.72 10.73
N TYR A 1068 -11.24 -28.66 9.50
CA TYR A 1068 -10.79 -29.51 8.40
C TYR A 1068 -9.31 -29.28 8.09
N LEU A 1069 -8.90 -28.02 7.89
CA LEU A 1069 -7.52 -27.68 7.54
C LEU A 1069 -6.51 -28.29 8.53
N LEU A 1070 -6.72 -28.09 9.84
CA LEU A 1070 -5.77 -28.55 10.85
C LEU A 1070 -5.64 -30.08 10.94
N GLN A 1071 -6.69 -30.82 10.56
CA GLN A 1071 -6.71 -32.29 10.58
C GLN A 1071 -6.29 -32.91 9.25
N SER A 1072 -6.20 -32.10 8.19
CA SER A 1072 -5.95 -32.59 6.85
C SER A 1072 -4.48 -32.98 6.61
N ASP A 1073 -4.28 -34.08 5.91
CA ASP A 1073 -2.94 -34.59 5.56
C ASP A 1073 -2.15 -33.57 4.73
N TRP A 1074 -2.83 -32.85 3.83
CA TRP A 1074 -2.19 -31.86 2.96
C TRP A 1074 -1.66 -30.64 3.74
N TYR A 1075 -2.30 -30.24 4.84
CA TYR A 1075 -1.75 -29.20 5.70
C TYR A 1075 -0.55 -29.71 6.50
N GLN A 1076 -0.59 -30.95 6.98
CA GLN A 1076 0.56 -31.57 7.65
C GLN A 1076 1.76 -31.69 6.71
N GLU A 1077 1.53 -32.09 5.45
CA GLU A 1077 2.55 -32.10 4.39
C GLU A 1077 3.19 -30.71 4.24
N ARG A 1078 2.40 -29.62 4.23
CA ARG A 1078 2.95 -28.26 4.18
C ARG A 1078 3.86 -27.91 5.35
N LEU A 1079 3.54 -28.36 6.56
CA LEU A 1079 4.39 -28.14 7.73
C LEU A 1079 5.70 -28.93 7.61
N THR A 1080 5.63 -30.17 7.13
CA THR A 1080 6.81 -31.00 6.86
C THR A 1080 7.70 -30.40 5.77
N ILE A 1081 7.13 -29.92 4.66
CA ILE A 1081 7.89 -29.23 3.61
C ILE A 1081 8.59 -28.00 4.19
N LYS A 1082 7.92 -27.22 5.06
CA LYS A 1082 8.55 -26.05 5.68
C LYS A 1082 9.77 -26.44 6.51
N GLN A 1083 9.63 -27.45 7.37
CA GLN A 1083 10.74 -27.97 8.18
C GLN A 1083 11.89 -28.45 7.30
N GLN A 1084 11.60 -29.20 6.23
CA GLN A 1084 12.62 -29.69 5.30
C GLN A 1084 13.39 -28.53 4.66
N ARG A 1085 12.68 -27.52 4.13
CA ARG A 1085 13.31 -26.35 3.49
C ARG A 1085 14.15 -25.54 4.47
N ASP A 1086 13.72 -25.42 5.73
CA ASP A 1086 14.53 -24.80 6.76
C ASP A 1086 15.80 -25.63 7.03
N CYS A 1087 15.69 -26.94 7.19
CA CYS A 1087 16.87 -27.81 7.37
C CYS A 1087 17.86 -27.65 6.20
N GLU A 1088 17.38 -27.65 4.95
CA GLU A 1088 18.20 -27.46 3.75
C GLU A 1088 18.89 -26.08 3.75
N LEU A 1089 18.17 -25.01 4.10
CA LEU A 1089 18.75 -23.66 4.22
C LEU A 1089 19.85 -23.59 5.29
N TRP A 1090 19.58 -24.10 6.49
CA TRP A 1090 20.54 -24.07 7.59
C TRP A 1090 21.75 -24.98 7.31
N GLN A 1091 21.56 -26.08 6.58
CA GLN A 1091 22.68 -26.89 6.08
C GLN A 1091 23.52 -26.11 5.08
N ARG A 1092 22.93 -25.37 4.13
CA ARG A 1092 23.68 -24.51 3.20
C ARG A 1092 24.48 -23.43 3.93
N HIS A 1093 23.92 -22.82 4.97
CA HIS A 1093 24.67 -21.88 5.81
C HIS A 1093 25.88 -22.55 6.48
N LYS A 1094 25.70 -23.77 7.01
CA LYS A 1094 26.77 -24.54 7.63
C LYS A 1094 27.89 -24.83 6.63
N ASP A 1095 27.54 -25.29 5.43
CA ASP A 1095 28.49 -25.66 4.39
C ASP A 1095 29.28 -24.44 3.89
N HIS A 1096 28.61 -23.30 3.68
CA HIS A 1096 29.26 -22.05 3.28
C HIS A 1096 30.22 -21.53 4.34
N LEU A 1097 29.80 -21.51 5.61
CA LEU A 1097 30.67 -21.12 6.73
C LEU A 1097 31.87 -22.05 6.87
N GLY A 1098 31.67 -23.36 6.71
CA GLY A 1098 32.74 -24.36 6.70
C GLY A 1098 33.75 -24.13 5.57
N HIS A 1099 33.26 -23.81 4.37
CA HIS A 1099 34.12 -23.46 3.23
C HIS A 1099 34.93 -22.19 3.52
N CYS A 1100 34.30 -21.13 4.04
CA CYS A 1100 34.99 -19.89 4.43
C CYS A 1100 36.09 -20.12 5.48
N LEU A 1101 35.83 -20.98 6.50
CA LEU A 1101 36.81 -21.29 7.54
C LEU A 1101 37.98 -22.17 7.04
N SER A 1102 37.81 -22.88 5.92
CA SER A 1102 38.88 -23.65 5.29
C SER A 1102 39.92 -22.77 4.58
N ASP A 1103 39.54 -21.54 4.22
CA ASP A 1103 40.39 -20.55 3.57
C ASP A 1103 41.04 -19.60 4.59
N LYS A 1104 42.13 -20.08 5.22
CA LYS A 1104 42.78 -19.41 6.36
C LYS A 1104 43.43 -18.06 6.04
N ASP A 1105 43.73 -17.80 4.78
CA ASP A 1105 44.43 -16.59 4.35
C ASP A 1105 43.45 -15.44 4.00
N ARG A 1106 42.15 -15.75 3.89
CA ARG A 1106 41.12 -14.81 3.44
C ARG A 1106 40.52 -13.96 4.56
N TYR A 1107 40.54 -14.44 5.80
CA TYR A 1107 39.90 -13.78 6.95
C TYR A 1107 40.94 -13.45 8.02
N ASP A 1108 40.86 -12.24 8.59
CA ASP A 1108 41.66 -11.91 9.76
C ASP A 1108 41.20 -12.69 11.01
N SER A 1109 42.00 -12.65 12.07
CA SER A 1109 41.72 -13.41 13.31
C SER A 1109 40.35 -13.09 13.91
N ALA A 1110 39.94 -11.82 13.87
CA ALA A 1110 38.66 -11.38 14.40
C ALA A 1110 37.48 -11.92 13.58
N SER A 1111 37.58 -11.85 12.25
CA SER A 1111 36.59 -12.37 11.30
C SER A 1111 36.49 -13.90 11.40
N TYR A 1112 37.63 -14.59 11.52
CA TYR A 1112 37.67 -16.04 11.71
C TYR A 1112 36.92 -16.47 12.98
N GLN A 1113 37.14 -15.76 14.10
CA GLN A 1113 36.42 -16.02 15.34
C GLN A 1113 34.92 -15.76 15.19
N ALA A 1114 34.53 -14.67 14.52
CA ALA A 1114 33.11 -14.36 14.27
C ALA A 1114 32.42 -15.43 13.40
N LEU A 1115 33.11 -15.93 12.36
CA LEU A 1115 32.62 -17.03 11.52
C LEU A 1115 32.48 -18.33 12.32
N THR A 1116 33.41 -18.61 13.23
CA THR A 1116 33.32 -19.78 14.13
C THR A 1116 32.09 -19.70 15.03
N THR A 1117 31.84 -18.54 15.65
CA THR A 1117 30.63 -18.33 16.47
C THR A 1117 29.35 -18.46 15.64
N LYS A 1118 29.34 -17.97 14.39
CA LYS A 1118 28.21 -18.16 13.47
C LYS A 1118 27.99 -19.64 13.13
N LEU A 1119 29.06 -20.41 12.95
CA LEU A 1119 28.98 -21.85 12.70
C LEU A 1119 28.34 -22.58 13.88
N GLU A 1120 28.78 -22.30 15.11
CA GLU A 1120 28.19 -22.87 16.34
C GLU A 1120 26.69 -22.55 16.45
N LYS A 1121 26.30 -21.29 16.19
CA LYS A 1121 24.89 -20.88 16.17
C LYS A 1121 24.08 -21.60 15.09
N THR A 1122 24.67 -21.80 13.92
CA THR A 1122 24.07 -22.51 12.79
C THR A 1122 23.82 -23.98 13.14
N GLU A 1123 24.78 -24.65 13.79
CA GLU A 1123 24.64 -26.04 14.22
C GLU A 1123 23.56 -26.21 15.30
N GLN A 1124 23.50 -25.29 16.28
CA GLN A 1124 22.44 -25.28 17.29
C GLN A 1124 21.05 -25.10 16.67
N MET A 1125 20.92 -24.19 15.71
CA MET A 1125 19.66 -23.94 15.03
C MET A 1125 19.24 -25.13 14.16
N LEU A 1126 20.16 -25.74 13.42
CA LEU A 1126 19.89 -26.92 12.61
C LEU A 1126 19.39 -28.09 13.48
N ALA A 1127 20.00 -28.29 14.66
CA ALA A 1127 19.54 -29.29 15.63
C ALA A 1127 18.12 -28.99 16.14
N LYS A 1128 17.82 -27.72 16.43
CA LYS A 1128 16.48 -27.28 16.85
C LYS A 1128 15.44 -27.53 15.75
N ILE A 1129 15.71 -27.12 14.52
CA ILE A 1129 14.76 -27.22 13.40
C ILE A 1129 14.52 -28.67 12.99
N SER A 1130 15.55 -29.52 13.10
CA SER A 1130 15.43 -30.96 12.82
C SER A 1130 14.61 -31.72 13.88
N SER A 1131 14.23 -31.08 14.99
CA SER A 1131 13.48 -31.73 16.07
C SER A 1131 11.97 -31.82 15.78
N PRO A 1132 11.26 -32.82 16.33
CA PRO A 1132 9.80 -32.91 16.25
C PRO A 1132 9.07 -31.73 16.91
N ASP A 1133 9.69 -31.10 17.91
CA ASP A 1133 9.12 -29.94 18.61
C ASP A 1133 9.01 -28.73 17.66
N TYR A 1134 9.96 -28.58 16.73
CA TYR A 1134 9.91 -27.53 15.73
C TYR A 1134 8.70 -27.71 14.80
N LEU A 1135 8.48 -28.92 14.29
CA LEU A 1135 7.31 -29.22 13.46
C LEU A 1135 6.00 -28.92 14.19
N SER A 1136 5.91 -29.29 15.47
CA SER A 1136 4.76 -28.97 16.33
C SER A 1136 4.57 -27.46 16.51
N SER A 1137 5.67 -26.69 16.56
CA SER A 1137 5.62 -25.23 16.69
C SER A 1137 5.07 -24.52 15.45
N LEU A 1138 5.19 -25.15 14.26
CA LEU A 1138 4.66 -24.62 13.00
C LEU A 1138 3.13 -24.76 12.87
N GLN A 1139 2.46 -25.50 13.76
CA GLN A 1139 1.02 -25.68 13.68
C GLN A 1139 0.27 -24.34 13.84
N GLY A 1140 -0.52 -23.96 12.84
CA GLY A 1140 -1.20 -22.67 12.78
C GLY A 1140 -0.38 -21.55 12.12
N THR A 1141 0.76 -21.90 11.50
CA THR A 1141 1.43 -21.03 10.52
C THR A 1141 1.09 -21.49 9.08
N LEU A 1142 1.59 -20.80 8.07
CA LEU A 1142 1.26 -21.12 6.67
C LEU A 1142 1.93 -22.42 6.16
N GLY A 1143 2.96 -22.92 6.85
CA GLY A 1143 3.84 -23.96 6.33
C GLY A 1143 4.47 -23.54 5.00
N ALA A 1144 4.83 -24.49 4.15
CA ALA A 1144 5.34 -24.24 2.80
C ALA A 1144 4.56 -25.08 1.79
N ASP A 1145 4.19 -24.49 0.64
CA ASP A 1145 3.45 -25.21 -0.39
C ASP A 1145 4.37 -26.09 -1.26
N TRP A 1146 3.84 -27.16 -1.81
CA TRP A 1146 4.44 -27.80 -2.97
C TRP A 1146 4.29 -26.81 -4.15
N VAL A 1147 5.40 -26.26 -4.64
CA VAL A 1147 5.36 -25.25 -5.73
C VAL A 1147 4.90 -25.91 -7.04
N HIS A 1148 5.22 -27.19 -7.20
CA HIS A 1148 4.74 -28.09 -8.26
C HIS A 1148 4.90 -29.55 -7.77
N ARG A 1149 3.92 -30.43 -8.00
CA ARG A 1149 3.92 -31.84 -7.57
C ARG A 1149 4.68 -32.79 -8.49
#